data_AF-A0A1R2AWR7-F1
#
_entry.id   AF-A0A1R2AWR7-F1
#
_cell.length_a   1.000
_cell.length_b   1.000
_cell.length_c   1.000
_cell.angle_alpha   90.00
_cell.angle_beta   90.00
_cell.angle_gamma   90.00
#
_symmetry.space_group_name_H-M   'P 1'
#
loop_
_entity.id
_entity.type
_entity.pdbx_description
1 polymer ?
#
loop_
_entity_poly.entity_id
_entity_poly.type
_entity_poly.pdbx_seq_one_letter_code
_entity_poly.pdbx_strand_id
1 'polypeptide(L)'
;MSRFGIVSKHIVLTNINNTHPRYPCSGIILISGEIIEDIILLNKEIPFDVISNLYKDWELVDYSDLYVSPGIIDLNVRREYEDFCQLTKSALNGGVTVIAVEKGYYSPLDTSSKYYCDVAHIAIVNDQTNFEMIDKNICALKGYLFPPSKEIRSIAHLQNVMKEAFNSGLPFFIDATLPDPRMLYMASPSRLVSVDDRKDNESSSSGLFAAAFPENTRGSSESEDSEDEPVVPQRSISLECQELKKLGRPSGNLSDEESEKHSKLKEPSHMIIEAKECDECSPLKKTIRKKVLSYDIYNDLDNRIKASQQNIEDLCLAERSTYSYSGPTSFVSIDTPNKFDNLSIITPSHIEKSTESDSSEPNSGSSTTTPARKRELYRPSPIIIKPESRPDASRDYKYHLANLPEHWEISGVERVLESLITDSKIHFQNISSAGALNRVRQLKKTYKSITCEIPAVHLFFNSLEVKIGDTKFKNTPPIRNQGNFNLLWDLIKMKGIDSISSQHAYINSQRKNCGNFQQALNGIADMGCSLSAVWTMINVPVSSMEQLEHYIVRLAKWFSYHPAMILNICNKRGSIEKGKFADLVVWNPKEKFVVTSDYPYSETSPFKDKELFGSIKYVYLRGKLASNNDEAYFGNEISPEHYK
;
A
#
# COMPACT_ATOMS: atom_id res chain seq x y z
N MET A 1 -21.74 34.20 22.22
CA MET A 1 -20.88 33.14 21.65
C MET A 1 -19.63 33.08 22.50
N SER A 2 -19.13 31.88 22.82
CA SER A 2 -17.84 31.74 23.50
C SER A 2 -16.76 32.37 22.62
N ARG A 3 -15.96 33.25 23.22
CA ARG A 3 -14.80 33.89 22.59
C ARG A 3 -13.58 33.46 23.36
N PHE A 4 -12.69 32.74 22.70
CA PHE A 4 -11.45 32.29 23.30
C PHE A 4 -10.30 32.49 22.31
N GLY A 5 -9.10 32.60 22.84
CA GLY A 5 -7.88 32.78 22.06
C GLY A 5 -6.87 31.70 22.38
N ILE A 6 -6.15 31.23 21.36
CA ILE A 6 -5.02 30.33 21.52
C ILE A 6 -3.74 31.12 21.29
N VAL A 7 -2.86 31.13 22.29
CA VAL A 7 -1.53 31.75 22.20
C VAL A 7 -0.50 30.64 21.98
N SER A 8 0.35 30.78 20.97
CA SER A 8 1.46 29.85 20.74
C SER A 8 2.63 30.53 20.05
N LYS A 9 3.85 30.08 20.35
CA LYS A 9 5.07 30.48 19.63
C LYS A 9 5.20 29.78 18.28
N HIS A 10 4.43 28.70 18.08
CA HIS A 10 4.59 27.76 16.97
C HIS A 10 3.27 27.50 16.23
N ILE A 11 2.61 28.57 15.74
CA ILE A 11 1.42 28.45 14.89
C ILE A 11 1.84 28.06 13.47
N VAL A 12 1.35 26.93 12.99
CA VAL A 12 1.71 26.36 11.69
C VAL A 12 0.74 26.86 10.62
N LEU A 13 1.13 27.93 9.96
CA LEU A 13 0.38 28.50 8.84
C LEU A 13 0.81 27.79 7.54
N THR A 14 -0.14 27.50 6.65
CA THR A 14 0.12 26.83 5.35
C THR A 14 -0.03 27.79 4.16
N ASN A 15 -0.81 28.86 4.36
CA ASN A 15 -1.10 29.91 3.40
C ASN A 15 -1.49 31.20 4.15
N ILE A 16 -0.91 32.34 3.77
CA ILE A 16 -1.21 33.68 4.30
C ILE A 16 -1.20 34.66 3.12
N ASN A 17 -2.32 35.27 2.76
CA ASN A 17 -2.37 36.24 1.64
C ASN A 17 -1.68 35.73 0.36
N ASN A 18 -1.88 34.46 -0.01
CA ASN A 18 -1.18 33.77 -1.11
C ASN A 18 0.34 33.59 -0.96
N THR A 19 0.88 33.81 0.24
CA THR A 19 2.25 33.46 0.60
C THR A 19 2.27 32.12 1.33
N HIS A 20 3.27 31.29 1.03
CA HIS A 20 3.45 30.00 1.68
C HIS A 20 4.59 30.10 2.70
N PRO A 21 4.29 30.35 3.99
CA PRO A 21 5.31 30.38 5.02
C PRO A 21 6.07 29.07 5.05
N ARG A 22 7.36 29.17 5.44
CA ARG A 22 8.26 28.01 5.52
C ARG A 22 8.40 27.49 6.95
N TYR A 23 8.08 28.31 7.94
CA TYR A 23 8.27 28.01 9.35
C TYR A 23 7.02 28.45 10.14
N PRO A 24 6.76 27.84 11.31
CA PRO A 24 5.75 28.31 12.24
C PRO A 24 5.97 29.77 12.64
N CYS A 25 4.91 30.42 13.11
CA CYS A 25 4.92 31.82 13.53
C CYS A 25 4.43 31.94 14.97
N SER A 26 4.97 32.90 15.71
CA SER A 26 4.43 33.27 17.02
C SER A 26 3.19 34.14 16.84
N GLY A 27 2.14 33.88 17.62
CA GLY A 27 0.90 34.63 17.48
C GLY A 27 -0.22 34.21 18.39
N ILE A 28 -1.39 34.78 18.08
CA ILE A 28 -2.67 34.53 18.76
C ILE A 28 -3.71 34.18 17.70
N ILE A 29 -4.42 33.07 17.89
CA ILE A 29 -5.58 32.69 17.08
C ILE A 29 -6.82 33.06 17.87
N LEU A 30 -7.62 34.00 17.36
CA LEU A 30 -8.86 34.44 17.99
C LEU A 30 -10.04 33.67 17.40
N ILE A 31 -10.83 33.00 18.25
CA ILE A 31 -11.89 32.09 17.82
C ILE A 31 -13.23 32.52 18.44
N SER A 32 -14.24 32.66 17.59
CA SER A 32 -15.56 33.20 17.94
C SER A 32 -16.63 32.22 17.48
N GLY A 33 -17.23 31.50 18.43
CA GLY A 33 -18.08 30.36 18.11
C GLY A 33 -17.28 29.26 17.41
N GLU A 34 -17.53 29.04 16.12
CA GLU A 34 -16.93 27.93 15.36
C GLU A 34 -15.81 28.35 14.40
N ILE A 35 -15.61 29.66 14.23
CA ILE A 35 -14.81 30.25 13.16
C ILE A 35 -13.60 31.00 13.75
N ILE A 36 -12.50 30.97 13.02
CA ILE A 36 -11.32 31.82 13.27
C ILE A 36 -11.68 33.26 12.91
N GLU A 37 -11.84 34.11 13.93
CA GLU A 37 -12.20 35.52 13.77
C GLU A 37 -11.01 36.34 13.28
N ASP A 38 -9.82 36.09 13.84
CA ASP A 38 -8.58 36.74 13.40
C ASP A 38 -7.32 35.95 13.81
N ILE A 39 -6.19 36.29 13.19
CA ILE A 39 -4.87 35.75 13.53
C ILE A 39 -3.89 36.91 13.68
N ILE A 40 -3.33 37.04 14.88
CA ILE A 40 -2.46 38.15 15.24
C ILE A 40 -1.03 37.63 15.36
N LEU A 41 -0.19 38.00 14.40
CA LEU A 41 1.21 37.58 14.37
C LEU A 41 2.07 38.50 15.24
N LEU A 42 2.93 37.90 16.05
CA LEU A 42 3.80 38.59 16.99
C LEU A 42 5.24 38.58 16.48
N ASN A 43 5.82 39.77 16.30
CA ASN A 43 7.20 39.93 15.82
C ASN A 43 8.25 39.78 16.93
N LYS A 44 7.83 39.75 18.19
CA LYS A 44 8.67 39.60 19.37
C LYS A 44 8.00 38.64 20.34
N GLU A 45 8.79 37.90 21.11
CA GLU A 45 8.24 37.11 22.22
C GLU A 45 7.69 38.07 23.28
N ILE A 46 6.37 38.07 23.43
CA ILE A 46 5.66 38.83 24.46
C ILE A 46 5.19 37.80 25.51
N PRO A 47 5.46 38.02 26.81
CA PRO A 47 4.99 37.12 27.85
C PRO A 47 3.46 36.98 27.84
N PHE A 48 2.97 35.77 28.15
CA PHE A 48 1.53 35.48 28.15
C PHE A 48 0.74 36.44 29.05
N ASP A 49 1.28 36.82 30.22
CA ASP A 49 0.63 37.77 31.14
C ASP A 49 0.37 39.15 30.52
N VAL A 50 1.22 39.59 29.60
CA VAL A 50 1.01 40.86 28.90
C VAL A 50 -0.07 40.70 27.85
N ILE A 51 -0.08 39.57 27.14
CA ILE A 51 -1.10 39.25 26.14
C ILE A 51 -2.48 39.11 26.79
N SER A 52 -2.58 38.38 27.90
CA SER A 52 -3.83 38.22 28.65
C SER A 52 -4.38 39.55 29.16
N ASN A 53 -3.51 40.49 29.53
CA ASN A 53 -3.90 41.84 29.89
C ASN A 53 -4.37 42.72 28.71
N LEU A 54 -3.89 42.47 27.50
CA LEU A 54 -4.31 43.19 26.29
C LEU A 54 -5.63 42.64 25.73
N TYR A 55 -5.86 41.33 25.87
CA TYR A 55 -7.07 40.64 25.39
C TYR A 55 -7.94 40.16 26.56
N LYS A 56 -8.18 41.02 27.56
CA LYS A 56 -8.99 40.68 28.76
C LYS A 56 -10.41 40.23 28.46
N ASP A 57 -10.95 40.66 27.32
CA ASP A 57 -12.28 40.29 26.84
C ASP A 57 -12.33 38.88 26.20
N TRP A 58 -11.19 38.20 26.10
CA TRP A 58 -11.03 36.87 25.53
C TRP A 58 -10.54 35.88 26.58
N GLU A 59 -11.12 34.68 26.58
CA GLU A 59 -10.60 33.57 27.38
C GLU A 59 -9.36 33.00 26.67
N LEU A 60 -8.16 33.32 27.15
CA LEU A 60 -6.92 32.87 26.52
C LEU A 60 -6.44 31.54 27.10
N VAL A 61 -6.00 30.66 26.20
CA VAL A 61 -5.31 29.41 26.52
C VAL A 61 -3.86 29.50 26.06
N ASP A 62 -2.93 29.13 26.94
CA ASP A 62 -1.50 29.16 26.66
C ASP A 62 -1.00 27.82 26.13
N TYR A 63 -0.56 27.81 24.88
CA TYR A 63 0.12 26.70 24.22
C TYR A 63 1.49 27.15 23.68
N SER A 64 2.17 28.06 24.39
CA SER A 64 3.47 28.63 23.98
C SER A 64 4.53 27.57 23.66
N ASP A 65 4.54 26.44 24.36
CA ASP A 65 5.51 25.36 24.18
C ASP A 65 5.07 24.26 23.19
N LEU A 66 3.86 24.38 22.62
CA LEU A 66 3.26 23.40 21.73
C LEU A 66 3.05 23.98 20.32
N TYR A 67 2.98 23.09 19.34
CA TYR A 67 2.71 23.44 17.95
C TYR A 67 1.21 23.40 17.69
N VAL A 68 0.69 24.45 17.07
CA VAL A 68 -0.73 24.55 16.68
C VAL A 68 -0.82 24.42 15.17
N SER A 69 -1.25 23.26 14.69
CA SER A 69 -1.44 22.93 13.28
C SER A 69 -2.93 22.97 12.88
N PRO A 70 -3.26 23.13 11.59
CA PRO A 70 -4.61 22.90 11.11
C PRO A 70 -5.06 21.44 11.38
N GLY A 71 -6.37 21.22 11.55
CA GLY A 71 -6.99 19.90 11.63
C GLY A 71 -6.59 18.97 10.48
N ILE A 72 -6.35 17.70 10.78
CA ILE A 72 -5.99 16.71 9.75
C ILE A 72 -7.25 16.25 9.00
N ILE A 73 -7.11 16.08 7.69
CA ILE A 73 -8.14 15.59 6.78
C ILE A 73 -7.62 14.30 6.15
N ASP A 74 -8.19 13.17 6.51
CA ASP A 74 -7.83 11.88 5.93
C ASP A 74 -8.71 11.58 4.71
N LEU A 75 -8.09 11.33 3.56
CA LEU A 75 -8.80 11.10 2.29
C LEU A 75 -9.18 9.63 2.04
N ASN A 76 -8.69 8.70 2.85
CA ASN A 76 -8.73 7.29 2.50
C ASN A 76 -9.00 6.41 3.73
N VAL A 77 -10.29 6.33 4.06
CA VAL A 77 -10.80 5.51 5.14
C VAL A 77 -11.89 4.59 4.59
N ARG A 78 -11.83 3.32 4.94
CA ARG A 78 -12.87 2.33 4.67
C ARG A 78 -13.34 1.71 5.97
N ARG A 79 -14.64 1.86 6.26
CA ARG A 79 -15.24 1.30 7.48
C ARG A 79 -15.64 -0.16 7.24
N GLU A 80 -14.92 -1.09 7.86
CA GLU A 80 -15.17 -2.54 7.75
C GLU A 80 -15.74 -3.11 9.06
N TYR A 81 -14.90 -3.54 10.00
CA TYR A 81 -15.31 -4.24 11.23
C TYR A 81 -15.43 -3.31 12.45
N GLU A 82 -15.89 -2.08 12.25
CA GLU A 82 -16.06 -1.06 13.31
C GLU A 82 -17.28 -0.15 13.08
N ASP A 83 -17.71 0.52 14.15
CA ASP A 83 -18.74 1.56 14.08
C ASP A 83 -18.14 2.97 13.89
N PHE A 84 -18.98 3.96 13.59
CA PHE A 84 -18.51 5.34 13.42
C PHE A 84 -18.05 5.96 14.73
N CYS A 85 -18.59 5.51 15.87
CA CYS A 85 -18.18 5.99 17.19
C CYS A 85 -16.70 5.69 17.45
N GLN A 86 -16.29 4.44 17.30
CA GLN A 86 -14.90 3.99 17.47
C GLN A 86 -13.98 4.64 16.44
N LEU A 87 -14.38 4.62 15.16
CA LEU A 87 -13.60 5.20 14.06
C LEU A 87 -13.31 6.69 14.29
N THR A 88 -14.36 7.47 14.57
CA THR A 88 -14.23 8.93 14.72
C THR A 88 -13.53 9.33 16.02
N LYS A 89 -13.67 8.56 17.11
CA LYS A 89 -12.87 8.76 18.33
C LYS A 89 -11.38 8.53 18.07
N SER A 90 -11.04 7.44 17.39
CA SER A 90 -9.63 7.15 17.08
C SER A 90 -9.06 8.18 16.11
N ALA A 91 -9.87 8.66 15.16
CA ALA A 91 -9.52 9.75 14.26
C ALA A 91 -9.19 11.03 15.04
N LEU A 92 -10.07 11.46 15.95
CA LEU A 92 -9.84 12.63 16.79
C LEU A 92 -8.58 12.49 17.66
N ASN A 93 -8.35 11.34 18.31
CA ASN A 93 -7.14 11.14 19.12
C ASN A 93 -5.85 11.32 18.31
N GLY A 94 -5.92 11.02 17.01
CA GLY A 94 -4.88 11.23 16.03
C GLY A 94 -4.86 12.60 15.36
N GLY A 95 -5.65 13.57 15.82
CA GLY A 95 -5.70 14.92 15.24
C GLY A 95 -6.54 15.04 13.98
N VAL A 96 -7.24 13.99 13.57
CA VAL A 96 -8.07 13.96 12.36
C VAL A 96 -9.44 14.55 12.67
N THR A 97 -9.72 15.70 12.07
CA THR A 97 -10.99 16.43 12.24
C THR A 97 -12.00 16.10 11.14
N VAL A 98 -11.53 15.61 9.98
CA VAL A 98 -12.36 15.19 8.86
C VAL A 98 -11.85 13.86 8.30
N ILE A 99 -12.74 12.89 8.11
CA ILE A 99 -12.46 11.63 7.41
C ILE A 99 -13.29 11.52 6.14
N ALA A 100 -12.67 11.19 5.01
CA ALA A 100 -13.35 10.82 3.79
C ALA A 100 -13.50 9.29 3.75
N VAL A 101 -14.73 8.82 3.91
CA VAL A 101 -15.05 7.42 4.19
C VAL A 101 -15.80 6.79 3.04
N GLU A 102 -15.26 5.69 2.53
CA GLU A 102 -15.97 4.77 1.66
C GLU A 102 -16.67 3.67 2.46
N LYS A 103 -17.74 3.11 1.87
CA LYS A 103 -18.45 1.97 2.47
C LYS A 103 -17.56 0.72 2.42
N GLY A 104 -17.46 0.00 3.54
CA GLY A 104 -16.85 -1.32 3.58
C GLY A 104 -17.62 -2.36 2.77
N TYR A 105 -16.91 -3.41 2.40
CA TYR A 105 -17.43 -4.49 1.56
C TYR A 105 -17.18 -5.89 2.14
N TYR A 106 -16.63 -6.01 3.36
CA TYR A 106 -16.52 -7.29 4.07
C TYR A 106 -17.59 -7.48 5.13
N SER A 107 -18.06 -6.39 5.75
CA SER A 107 -19.04 -6.45 6.84
C SER A 107 -20.04 -5.30 6.74
N PRO A 108 -21.34 -5.59 6.51
CA PRO A 108 -22.38 -4.59 6.60
C PRO A 108 -22.68 -4.32 8.08
N LEU A 109 -21.91 -3.45 8.72
CA LEU A 109 -22.20 -3.04 10.11
C LEU A 109 -23.28 -1.96 10.16
N ASP A 110 -24.16 -2.08 11.15
CA ASP A 110 -25.17 -1.09 11.49
C ASP A 110 -24.56 0.30 11.71
N THR A 111 -25.34 1.32 11.35
CA THR A 111 -24.98 2.72 11.51
C THR A 111 -25.18 3.14 12.97
N SER A 112 -24.11 3.16 13.75
CA SER A 112 -24.11 3.92 15.02
C SER A 112 -24.37 5.40 14.72
N SER A 113 -25.19 6.08 15.53
CA SER A 113 -25.61 7.47 15.35
C SER A 113 -24.63 8.53 15.90
N LYS A 114 -23.49 8.10 16.47
CA LYS A 114 -22.57 8.97 17.21
C LYS A 114 -21.29 9.24 16.44
N TYR A 115 -20.98 10.51 16.27
CA TYR A 115 -19.80 11.00 15.58
C TYR A 115 -19.03 11.93 16.50
N TYR A 116 -17.70 11.94 16.35
CA TYR A 116 -16.80 12.82 17.10
C TYR A 116 -15.97 13.72 16.17
N CYS A 117 -15.72 13.30 14.93
CA CYS A 117 -15.12 14.11 13.87
C CYS A 117 -16.08 14.17 12.67
N ASP A 118 -15.88 15.13 11.76
CA ASP A 118 -16.73 15.25 10.58
C ASP A 118 -16.45 14.13 9.58
N VAL A 119 -17.50 13.61 8.94
CA VAL A 119 -17.43 12.48 8.00
C VAL A 119 -17.90 12.93 6.64
N ALA A 120 -17.04 12.76 5.65
CA ALA A 120 -17.30 13.05 4.25
C ALA A 120 -17.49 11.72 3.50
N HIS A 121 -18.66 11.50 2.91
CA HIS A 121 -18.95 10.21 2.27
C HIS A 121 -18.45 10.15 0.83
N ILE A 122 -17.82 9.02 0.48
CA ILE A 122 -17.33 8.73 -0.87
C ILE A 122 -18.27 7.71 -1.53
N ALA A 123 -18.71 7.99 -2.75
CA ALA A 123 -19.49 7.06 -3.56
C ALA A 123 -18.58 6.23 -4.47
N ILE A 124 -18.74 4.91 -4.45
CA ILE A 124 -18.04 4.02 -5.38
C ILE A 124 -18.79 4.00 -6.71
N VAL A 125 -18.08 4.22 -7.82
CA VAL A 125 -18.64 4.33 -9.17
C VAL A 125 -17.99 3.35 -10.13
N ASN A 126 -18.74 2.97 -11.17
CA ASN A 126 -18.35 2.07 -12.25
C ASN A 126 -19.08 2.43 -13.56
N ASP A 127 -18.85 1.66 -14.63
CA ASP A 127 -19.45 1.89 -15.97
C ASP A 127 -20.99 1.97 -16.00
N GLN A 128 -21.68 1.37 -15.02
CA GLN A 128 -23.14 1.31 -14.96
C GLN A 128 -23.74 2.31 -13.95
N THR A 129 -22.91 3.16 -13.35
CA THR A 129 -23.38 4.10 -12.34
C THR A 129 -24.25 5.19 -12.98
N ASN A 130 -25.44 5.40 -12.43
CA ASN A 130 -26.25 6.56 -12.75
C ASN A 130 -25.81 7.75 -11.88
N PHE A 131 -25.04 8.67 -12.47
CA PHE A 131 -24.48 9.83 -11.76
C PHE A 131 -25.56 10.81 -11.27
N GLU A 132 -26.74 10.83 -11.88
CA GLU A 132 -27.85 11.69 -11.46
C GLU A 132 -28.49 11.22 -10.14
N MET A 133 -28.33 9.94 -9.80
CA MET A 133 -28.86 9.34 -8.57
C MET A 133 -27.88 9.40 -7.40
N ILE A 134 -26.67 9.96 -7.59
CA ILE A 134 -25.69 10.10 -6.52
C ILE A 134 -26.22 11.12 -5.50
N ASP A 135 -26.23 10.72 -4.22
CA ASP A 135 -26.70 11.58 -3.13
C ASP A 135 -25.89 12.89 -3.08
N LYS A 136 -26.61 14.00 -2.86
CA LYS A 136 -26.04 15.34 -2.66
C LYS A 136 -25.15 15.45 -1.42
N ASN A 137 -25.10 14.44 -0.56
CA ASN A 137 -24.24 14.37 0.61
C ASN A 137 -22.87 13.72 0.32
N ILE A 138 -22.66 13.21 -0.90
CA ILE A 138 -21.37 12.67 -1.34
C ILE A 138 -20.38 13.80 -1.64
N CYS A 139 -19.15 13.66 -1.14
CA CYS A 139 -18.09 14.67 -1.32
C CYS A 139 -17.09 14.31 -2.43
N ALA A 140 -16.99 13.03 -2.79
CA ALA A 140 -16.05 12.52 -3.78
C ALA A 140 -16.56 11.21 -4.39
N LEU A 141 -16.07 10.91 -5.58
CA LEU A 141 -16.34 9.66 -6.28
C LEU A 141 -15.09 8.80 -6.26
N LYS A 142 -15.24 7.48 -6.19
CA LYS A 142 -14.10 6.54 -6.22
C LYS A 142 -14.30 5.41 -7.20
N GLY A 143 -13.26 5.15 -7.99
CA GLY A 143 -13.20 4.06 -8.95
C GLY A 143 -12.09 3.06 -8.64
N TYR A 144 -12.28 1.83 -9.09
CA TYR A 144 -11.28 0.77 -9.03
C TYR A 144 -10.97 0.24 -10.43
N LEU A 145 -9.69 0.14 -10.79
CA LEU A 145 -9.31 -0.57 -12.01
C LEU A 145 -9.45 -2.09 -11.86
N PHE A 146 -9.33 -2.60 -10.63
CA PHE A 146 -9.53 -4.00 -10.31
C PHE A 146 -10.36 -4.13 -9.04
N PRO A 147 -11.38 -5.02 -9.02
CA PRO A 147 -12.31 -5.07 -7.91
C PRO A 147 -11.63 -5.60 -6.62
N PRO A 148 -11.77 -4.91 -5.48
CA PRO A 148 -11.22 -5.39 -4.21
C PRO A 148 -12.04 -6.54 -3.61
N SER A 149 -13.31 -6.68 -3.98
CA SER A 149 -14.25 -7.72 -3.54
C SER A 149 -15.28 -8.02 -4.63
N LYS A 150 -16.09 -9.07 -4.46
CA LYS A 150 -17.16 -9.46 -5.39
C LYS A 150 -18.28 -8.41 -5.51
N GLU A 151 -18.47 -7.58 -4.49
CA GLU A 151 -19.52 -6.56 -4.44
C GLU A 151 -19.17 -5.31 -5.27
N ILE A 152 -17.87 -5.06 -5.47
CA ILE A 152 -17.38 -3.92 -6.21
C ILE A 152 -17.04 -4.34 -7.63
N ARG A 153 -17.42 -3.51 -8.62
CA ARG A 153 -17.08 -3.73 -10.02
C ARG A 153 -15.92 -2.84 -10.44
N SER A 154 -15.03 -3.37 -11.27
CA SER A 154 -13.99 -2.58 -11.91
C SER A 154 -14.55 -1.64 -12.98
N ILE A 155 -13.81 -0.58 -13.28
CA ILE A 155 -14.07 0.30 -14.41
C ILE A 155 -13.41 -0.27 -15.67
N ALA A 156 -14.22 -0.58 -16.68
CA ALA A 156 -13.73 -0.99 -17.99
C ALA A 156 -13.43 0.21 -18.91
N HIS A 157 -14.38 1.16 -19.00
CA HIS A 157 -14.34 2.33 -19.88
C HIS A 157 -14.03 3.60 -19.07
N LEU A 158 -12.76 3.73 -18.69
CA LEU A 158 -12.30 4.76 -17.77
C LEU A 158 -12.60 6.19 -18.23
N GLN A 159 -12.46 6.47 -19.53
CA GLN A 159 -12.74 7.80 -20.10
C GLN A 159 -14.19 8.24 -19.89
N ASN A 160 -15.16 7.32 -20.01
CA ASN A 160 -16.58 7.64 -19.84
C ASN A 160 -16.86 8.00 -18.38
N VAL A 161 -16.38 7.19 -17.44
CA VAL A 161 -16.55 7.43 -15.99
C VAL A 161 -15.86 8.74 -15.58
N MET A 162 -14.66 9.03 -16.11
CA MET A 162 -13.96 10.30 -15.86
C MET A 162 -14.75 11.51 -16.37
N LYS A 163 -15.37 11.40 -17.55
CA LYS A 163 -16.19 12.47 -18.13
C LYS A 163 -17.42 12.75 -17.28
N GLU A 164 -18.12 11.71 -16.84
CA GLU A 164 -19.29 11.87 -15.95
C GLU A 164 -18.90 12.43 -14.58
N ALA A 165 -17.79 11.95 -14.02
CA ALA A 165 -17.25 12.50 -12.78
C ALA A 165 -16.90 13.99 -12.93
N PHE A 166 -16.27 14.39 -14.03
CA PHE A 166 -16.00 15.79 -14.33
C PHE A 166 -17.28 16.62 -14.42
N ASN A 167 -18.31 16.13 -15.12
CA ASN A 167 -19.60 16.82 -15.24
C ASN A 167 -20.31 16.99 -13.89
N SER A 168 -20.12 16.04 -12.96
CA SER A 168 -20.69 16.13 -11.60
C SER A 168 -20.04 17.23 -10.74
N GLY A 169 -18.85 17.70 -11.11
CA GLY A 169 -18.05 18.65 -10.33
C GLY A 169 -17.40 18.06 -9.08
N LEU A 170 -17.62 16.78 -8.79
CA LEU A 170 -16.99 16.07 -7.67
C LEU A 170 -15.57 15.63 -8.01
N PRO A 171 -14.65 15.60 -7.03
CA PRO A 171 -13.33 15.01 -7.23
C PRO A 171 -13.43 13.51 -7.46
N PHE A 172 -12.59 12.98 -8.37
CA PHE A 172 -12.55 11.56 -8.70
C PHE A 172 -11.28 10.89 -8.17
N PHE A 173 -11.47 9.95 -7.26
CA PHE A 173 -10.42 9.14 -6.65
C PHE A 173 -10.30 7.82 -7.42
N ILE A 174 -9.08 7.34 -7.61
CA ILE A 174 -8.85 6.08 -8.31
C ILE A 174 -7.83 5.22 -7.59
N ASP A 175 -8.23 3.98 -7.30
CA ASP A 175 -7.28 2.91 -7.02
C ASP A 175 -6.81 2.34 -8.35
N ALA A 176 -5.58 2.68 -8.71
CA ALA A 176 -4.98 2.36 -9.99
C ALA A 176 -4.27 1.01 -9.99
N THR A 177 -4.46 0.13 -9.00
CA THR A 177 -3.84 -1.19 -9.02
C THR A 177 -4.44 -2.06 -10.12
N LEU A 178 -3.63 -2.54 -11.07
CA LEU A 178 -4.05 -3.43 -12.15
C LEU A 178 -3.29 -4.77 -12.09
N PRO A 179 -3.79 -5.76 -11.35
CA PRO A 179 -3.11 -7.01 -11.09
C PRO A 179 -3.23 -8.03 -12.23
N ASP A 180 -2.25 -8.92 -12.33
CA ASP A 180 -2.37 -10.16 -13.10
C ASP A 180 -3.29 -11.15 -12.34
N PRO A 181 -4.38 -11.66 -12.94
CA PRO A 181 -5.34 -12.53 -12.25
C PRO A 181 -4.72 -13.79 -11.65
N ARG A 182 -3.76 -14.42 -12.34
CA ARG A 182 -3.14 -15.68 -11.91
C ARG A 182 -2.26 -15.47 -10.68
N MET A 183 -1.43 -14.44 -10.71
CA MET A 183 -0.61 -14.07 -9.55
C MET A 183 -1.47 -13.59 -8.37
N LEU A 184 -2.53 -12.83 -8.64
CA LEU A 184 -3.45 -12.38 -7.61
C LEU A 184 -4.14 -13.55 -6.92
N TYR A 185 -4.53 -14.57 -7.68
CA TYR A 185 -5.06 -15.81 -7.14
C TYR A 185 -4.06 -16.49 -6.19
N MET A 186 -2.76 -16.49 -6.49
CA MET A 186 -1.73 -17.00 -5.56
C MET A 186 -1.55 -16.13 -4.32
N ALA A 187 -1.71 -14.81 -4.44
CA ALA A 187 -1.63 -13.89 -3.31
C ALA A 187 -2.86 -13.92 -2.39
N SER A 188 -4.05 -14.18 -2.95
CA SER A 188 -5.33 -14.01 -2.27
C SER A 188 -6.42 -14.85 -2.99
N PRO A 189 -6.34 -16.20 -2.92
CA PRO A 189 -7.19 -17.10 -3.72
C PRO A 189 -8.68 -16.92 -3.42
N SER A 190 -9.02 -16.62 -2.18
CA SER A 190 -10.40 -16.43 -1.74
C SER A 190 -10.90 -14.98 -1.88
N ARG A 191 -10.17 -14.07 -2.55
CA ARG A 191 -10.52 -12.63 -2.61
C ARG A 191 -11.95 -12.36 -3.07
N LEU A 192 -12.39 -13.05 -4.12
CA LEU A 192 -13.73 -12.90 -4.71
C LEU A 192 -14.77 -13.86 -4.11
N VAL A 193 -14.38 -14.66 -3.12
CA VAL A 193 -15.29 -15.51 -2.35
C VAL A 193 -15.81 -14.69 -1.17
N SER A 194 -17.12 -14.80 -0.91
CA SER A 194 -17.77 -14.13 0.23
C SER A 194 -17.08 -14.55 1.53
N VAL A 195 -17.06 -13.66 2.54
CA VAL A 195 -16.32 -13.91 3.79
C VAL A 195 -16.86 -15.12 4.56
N ASP A 196 -18.15 -15.43 4.42
CA ASP A 196 -18.81 -16.57 5.05
C ASP A 196 -18.41 -17.89 4.37
N ASP A 197 -18.39 -17.91 3.03
CA ASP A 197 -18.03 -19.10 2.23
C ASP A 197 -16.52 -19.45 2.27
N ARG A 198 -15.67 -18.60 2.89
CA ARG A 198 -14.23 -18.91 3.03
C ARG A 198 -13.95 -20.01 4.04
N LYS A 199 -14.82 -20.19 5.05
CA LYS A 199 -14.62 -21.20 6.10
C LYS A 199 -14.77 -22.63 5.57
N ASP A 200 -15.60 -22.82 4.56
CA ASP A 200 -15.89 -24.13 3.97
C ASP A 200 -14.90 -24.54 2.86
N ASN A 201 -14.10 -23.58 2.37
CA ASN A 201 -13.15 -23.75 1.26
C ASN A 201 -11.74 -24.19 1.67
N GLU A 202 -11.54 -24.76 2.87
CA GLU A 202 -10.23 -25.27 3.31
C GLU A 202 -9.66 -26.39 2.41
N SER A 203 -10.46 -26.96 1.52
CA SER A 203 -10.14 -28.16 0.72
C SER A 203 -9.82 -27.92 -0.77
N SER A 204 -9.93 -26.71 -1.32
CA SER A 204 -9.87 -26.50 -2.77
C SER A 204 -8.55 -25.89 -3.29
N SER A 205 -7.38 -26.35 -2.83
CA SER A 205 -6.09 -25.83 -3.34
C SER A 205 -5.61 -26.46 -4.65
N SER A 206 -6.21 -27.56 -5.11
CA SER A 206 -5.62 -28.40 -6.18
C SER A 206 -6.37 -28.37 -7.51
N GLY A 207 -7.68 -28.11 -7.52
CA GLY A 207 -8.53 -28.26 -8.71
C GLY A 207 -8.78 -26.98 -9.52
N LEU A 208 -8.51 -25.80 -8.95
CA LEU A 208 -8.98 -24.51 -9.49
C LEU A 208 -7.98 -23.80 -10.41
N PHE A 209 -6.77 -24.32 -10.59
CA PHE A 209 -5.78 -23.68 -11.47
C PHE A 209 -6.25 -23.60 -12.94
N ALA A 210 -7.11 -24.53 -13.37
CA ALA A 210 -7.74 -24.51 -14.69
C ALA A 210 -8.80 -23.39 -14.85
N ALA A 211 -9.32 -22.83 -13.75
CA ALA A 211 -10.37 -21.81 -13.76
C ALA A 211 -9.84 -20.37 -13.68
N ALA A 212 -8.52 -20.15 -13.74
CA ALA A 212 -7.89 -18.82 -13.67
C ALA A 212 -8.13 -17.92 -14.90
N PHE A 213 -8.98 -18.34 -15.84
CA PHE A 213 -9.45 -17.54 -16.96
C PHE A 213 -10.83 -16.96 -16.61
N PRO A 214 -10.96 -15.65 -16.31
CA PRO A 214 -12.27 -15.04 -16.30
C PRO A 214 -12.85 -15.10 -17.72
N GLU A 215 -14.00 -15.75 -17.88
CA GLU A 215 -14.80 -15.71 -19.11
C GLU A 215 -15.05 -14.24 -19.49
N ASN A 216 -14.30 -13.77 -20.49
CA ASN A 216 -14.54 -12.51 -21.18
C ASN A 216 -14.48 -12.79 -22.68
N THR A 217 -15.38 -13.63 -23.15
CA THR A 217 -15.81 -13.67 -24.55
C THR A 217 -17.32 -13.76 -24.59
N ARG A 218 -17.94 -12.67 -25.05
CA ARG A 218 -19.37 -12.58 -25.34
C ARG A 218 -19.81 -13.76 -26.23
N GLY A 219 -20.85 -14.47 -25.80
CA GLY A 219 -21.64 -15.40 -26.60
C GLY A 219 -23.02 -15.53 -25.97
N SER A 220 -24.04 -15.16 -26.71
CA SER A 220 -25.45 -15.08 -26.34
C SER A 220 -26.09 -16.43 -25.99
N SER A 221 -26.83 -16.43 -24.88
CA SER A 221 -28.10 -17.12 -24.55
C SER A 221 -28.52 -18.44 -25.21
N GLU A 222 -29.01 -19.32 -24.32
CA GLU A 222 -30.04 -20.38 -24.46
C GLU A 222 -29.61 -21.78 -24.93
N SER A 223 -29.64 -22.77 -24.02
CA SER A 223 -30.77 -23.71 -23.86
C SER A 223 -30.44 -24.81 -22.82
N GLU A 224 -31.50 -25.29 -22.16
CA GLU A 224 -31.54 -26.35 -21.17
C GLU A 224 -31.25 -27.74 -21.79
N ASP A 225 -30.71 -28.64 -20.96
CA ASP A 225 -31.13 -30.04 -20.77
C ASP A 225 -30.00 -31.10 -20.70
N SER A 226 -30.21 -31.96 -19.70
CA SER A 226 -29.94 -33.41 -19.64
C SER A 226 -28.66 -33.94 -18.98
N GLU A 227 -28.96 -35.01 -18.25
CA GLU A 227 -28.21 -35.81 -17.28
C GLU A 227 -27.11 -36.66 -17.95
N ASP A 228 -26.01 -36.93 -17.24
CA ASP A 228 -25.53 -38.28 -16.93
C ASP A 228 -24.09 -38.26 -16.37
N GLU A 229 -23.95 -38.78 -15.15
CA GLU A 229 -22.70 -39.11 -14.46
C GLU A 229 -22.22 -40.52 -14.85
N PRO A 230 -20.89 -40.76 -14.86
CA PRO A 230 -20.43 -42.02 -14.27
C PRO A 230 -19.18 -41.89 -13.39
N VAL A 231 -19.37 -42.15 -12.11
CA VAL A 231 -18.63 -43.06 -11.20
C VAL A 231 -17.20 -43.48 -11.62
N VAL A 232 -16.21 -43.02 -10.84
CA VAL A 232 -14.84 -43.55 -10.80
C VAL A 232 -14.64 -44.44 -9.55
N PRO A 233 -14.04 -45.64 -9.65
CA PRO A 233 -13.78 -46.47 -8.46
C PRO A 233 -12.53 -46.00 -7.71
N GLN A 234 -12.69 -45.74 -6.42
CA GLN A 234 -11.61 -45.60 -5.45
C GLN A 234 -10.85 -46.93 -5.27
N ARG A 235 -9.52 -46.87 -5.30
CA ARG A 235 -8.66 -47.88 -4.67
C ARG A 235 -7.94 -47.28 -3.47
N SER A 236 -8.40 -47.72 -2.31
CA SER A 236 -7.73 -47.69 -1.02
C SER A 236 -6.53 -48.64 -1.01
N ILE A 237 -5.38 -48.17 -0.51
CA ILE A 237 -4.44 -49.03 0.22
C ILE A 237 -3.91 -48.22 1.41
N SER A 238 -4.40 -48.62 2.59
CA SER A 238 -3.83 -48.38 3.90
C SER A 238 -2.47 -49.07 4.02
N LEU A 239 -1.57 -48.51 4.84
CA LEU A 239 -0.64 -49.28 5.67
C LEU A 239 -0.04 -48.34 6.73
N GLU A 240 -0.56 -48.48 7.95
CA GLU A 240 0.17 -48.16 9.18
C GLU A 240 1.30 -49.18 9.37
N CYS A 241 2.44 -48.72 9.89
CA CYS A 241 3.25 -49.50 10.83
C CYS A 241 3.99 -48.55 11.76
N GLN A 242 3.83 -48.86 13.05
CA GLN A 242 4.31 -48.12 14.20
C GLN A 242 5.72 -48.57 14.64
N GLU A 243 6.28 -47.74 15.53
CA GLU A 243 7.18 -48.07 16.65
C GLU A 243 8.73 -48.06 16.54
N LEU A 244 9.28 -47.13 17.35
CA LEU A 244 10.36 -47.27 18.36
C LEU A 244 11.80 -47.56 17.87
N LYS A 245 12.81 -46.72 18.13
CA LYS A 245 13.49 -46.50 19.44
C LYS A 245 14.76 -45.64 19.27
N LYS A 246 15.20 -45.11 20.41
CA LYS A 246 16.32 -44.20 20.73
C LYS A 246 17.73 -44.67 20.32
N LEU A 247 18.66 -43.69 20.27
CA LEU A 247 20.14 -43.68 20.49
C LEU A 247 20.83 -42.99 19.29
N GLY A 248 21.76 -42.04 19.38
CA GLY A 248 22.42 -41.32 20.46
C GLY A 248 23.22 -40.15 19.85
N ARG A 249 23.51 -39.12 20.65
CA ARG A 249 24.66 -38.21 20.46
C ARG A 249 25.91 -38.94 21.01
N PRO A 250 27.13 -38.75 20.47
CA PRO A 250 27.85 -37.48 20.66
C PRO A 250 28.91 -37.07 19.61
N SER A 251 29.34 -35.81 19.79
CA SER A 251 30.70 -35.25 19.66
C SER A 251 31.40 -35.14 18.31
N GLY A 252 31.80 -33.90 18.00
CA GLY A 252 32.86 -33.53 17.08
C GLY A 252 33.21 -32.04 17.23
N ASN A 253 34.01 -31.71 18.25
CA ASN A 253 34.70 -30.43 18.42
C ASN A 253 35.88 -30.33 17.45
N LEU A 254 36.06 -29.19 16.79
CA LEU A 254 37.33 -28.60 16.32
C LEU A 254 37.09 -27.08 16.26
N SER A 255 37.35 -26.33 17.34
CA SER A 255 38.62 -25.70 17.74
C SER A 255 38.98 -24.47 16.90
N ASP A 256 39.00 -23.34 17.61
CA ASP A 256 39.42 -21.98 17.25
C ASP A 256 40.93 -21.84 16.95
N GLU A 257 41.30 -20.59 16.59
CA GLU A 257 42.63 -19.99 16.42
C GLU A 257 43.20 -20.10 14.98
N GLU A 258 43.58 -19.03 14.27
CA GLU A 258 44.04 -17.69 14.63
C GLU A 258 44.06 -16.82 13.34
N SER A 259 43.73 -15.52 13.42
CA SER A 259 44.64 -14.43 12.98
C SER A 259 43.91 -13.08 12.94
N GLU A 260 44.17 -12.28 13.97
CA GLU A 260 43.96 -10.84 14.00
C GLU A 260 44.86 -10.12 12.99
N LYS A 261 44.32 -9.09 12.31
CA LYS A 261 44.97 -7.80 11.96
C LYS A 261 44.16 -7.05 10.91
N HIS A 262 43.37 -6.06 11.33
CA HIS A 262 43.65 -4.64 11.05
C HIS A 262 42.51 -3.73 11.49
N SER A 263 42.94 -2.62 12.06
CA SER A 263 42.24 -1.65 12.88
C SER A 263 41.64 -0.48 12.09
N LYS A 264 40.60 0.14 12.67
CA LYS A 264 40.19 1.56 12.56
C LYS A 264 39.55 2.00 11.22
N LEU A 265 38.22 1.98 11.18
CA LEU A 265 37.43 2.84 10.31
C LEU A 265 37.34 4.24 10.94
N LYS A 266 37.83 5.25 10.21
CA LYS A 266 37.75 6.68 10.54
C LYS A 266 36.47 7.28 9.94
N GLU A 267 35.87 8.20 10.68
CA GLU A 267 34.75 9.07 10.30
C GLU A 267 35.06 9.97 9.08
N PRO A 268 34.07 10.36 8.26
CA PRO A 268 34.28 11.23 7.12
C PRO A 268 34.09 12.70 7.50
N SER A 269 35.16 13.37 7.91
CA SER A 269 35.19 14.83 8.04
C SER A 269 36.05 15.47 6.95
N HIS A 270 35.44 16.37 6.17
CA HIS A 270 36.05 17.41 5.33
C HIS A 270 37.12 16.98 4.29
N MET A 271 36.70 16.82 3.04
CA MET A 271 37.59 17.06 1.88
C MET A 271 37.24 18.41 1.25
N ILE A 272 38.02 19.43 1.60
CA ILE A 272 38.16 20.66 0.83
C ILE A 272 39.20 20.37 -0.24
N ILE A 273 38.82 20.43 -1.53
CA ILE A 273 39.76 20.30 -2.64
C ILE A 273 40.18 21.72 -3.05
N GLU A 274 41.36 22.14 -2.59
CA GLU A 274 42.08 23.26 -3.20
C GLU A 274 42.80 22.77 -4.45
N ALA A 275 42.46 23.34 -5.60
CA ALA A 275 43.12 23.05 -6.87
C ALA A 275 44.44 23.83 -6.97
N LYS A 276 45.57 23.12 -6.99
CA LYS A 276 46.84 23.66 -7.51
C LYS A 276 46.91 23.41 -9.01
N GLU A 277 47.05 24.49 -9.77
CA GLU A 277 47.28 24.45 -11.22
C GLU A 277 48.70 23.96 -11.51
N CYS A 278 48.80 22.87 -12.30
CA CYS A 278 50.01 22.53 -13.04
C CYS A 278 49.65 22.58 -14.53
N ASP A 279 50.32 23.48 -15.23
CA ASP A 279 50.29 23.62 -16.67
C ASP A 279 51.06 22.50 -17.38
N GLU A 280 50.68 22.27 -18.64
CA GLU A 280 51.23 21.33 -19.63
C GLU A 280 50.70 19.88 -19.61
N CYS A 281 49.76 19.56 -20.52
CA CYS A 281 49.94 18.54 -21.60
C CYS A 281 48.62 18.20 -22.36
N SER A 282 48.65 18.38 -23.70
CA SER A 282 47.89 17.73 -24.80
C SER A 282 46.36 17.93 -25.02
N PRO A 283 45.88 17.91 -26.29
CA PRO A 283 44.51 18.25 -26.69
C PRO A 283 43.48 17.11 -26.50
N LEU A 284 43.74 16.12 -25.64
CA LEU A 284 42.74 15.10 -25.26
C LEU A 284 41.84 15.54 -24.09
N LYS A 285 42.15 16.66 -23.42
CA LYS A 285 41.31 17.23 -22.35
C LYS A 285 40.08 18.03 -22.84
N LYS A 286 39.97 18.33 -24.15
CA LYS A 286 38.77 19.00 -24.70
C LYS A 286 37.55 18.09 -24.85
N THR A 287 37.76 16.76 -24.93
CA THR A 287 36.64 15.79 -24.97
C THR A 287 36.18 15.37 -23.57
N ILE A 288 37.04 15.53 -22.56
CA ILE A 288 36.71 15.22 -21.15
C ILE A 288 36.11 16.45 -20.42
N ARG A 289 36.37 17.68 -20.89
CA ARG A 289 35.80 18.93 -20.33
C ARG A 289 34.38 19.29 -20.81
N LYS A 290 33.67 18.38 -21.49
CA LYS A 290 32.24 18.52 -21.86
C LYS A 290 31.32 17.47 -21.22
N LYS A 291 31.79 16.80 -20.17
CA LYS A 291 31.03 15.83 -19.37
C LYS A 291 30.97 16.18 -17.88
N VAL A 292 31.01 17.47 -17.54
CA VAL A 292 30.32 17.91 -16.31
C VAL A 292 28.85 17.93 -16.69
N LEU A 293 28.23 16.74 -16.70
CA LEU A 293 26.78 16.61 -16.67
C LEU A 293 26.33 17.52 -15.54
N SER A 294 25.49 18.52 -15.86
CA SER A 294 24.67 19.15 -14.85
C SER A 294 24.03 18.02 -14.04
N TYR A 295 24.42 17.87 -12.78
CA TYR A 295 23.91 16.82 -11.92
C TYR A 295 22.43 17.14 -11.65
N ASP A 296 21.56 16.67 -12.54
CA ASP A 296 20.12 16.81 -12.40
C ASP A 296 19.65 15.76 -11.39
N ILE A 297 19.35 16.23 -10.18
CA ILE A 297 18.89 15.39 -9.06
C ILE A 297 17.64 14.59 -9.47
N TYR A 298 16.82 15.11 -10.40
CA TYR A 298 15.65 14.38 -10.90
C TYR A 298 16.05 13.20 -11.79
N ASN A 299 17.04 13.38 -12.66
CA ASN A 299 17.53 12.32 -13.54
C ASN A 299 18.30 11.24 -12.75
N ASP A 300 19.07 11.63 -11.73
CA ASP A 300 19.70 10.67 -10.81
C ASP A 300 18.64 9.78 -10.13
N LEU A 301 17.61 10.39 -9.54
CA LEU A 301 16.54 9.64 -8.88
C LEU A 301 15.80 8.73 -9.87
N ASP A 302 15.52 9.21 -11.08
CA ASP A 302 14.89 8.39 -12.13
C ASP A 302 15.74 7.17 -12.50
N ASN A 303 17.07 7.31 -12.57
CA ASN A 303 17.98 6.20 -12.83
C ASN A 303 18.03 5.20 -11.67
N ARG A 304 18.03 5.68 -10.41
CA ARG A 304 17.99 4.82 -9.22
C ARG A 304 16.68 4.03 -9.13
N ILE A 305 15.55 4.66 -9.46
CA ILE A 305 14.25 3.98 -9.54
C ILE A 305 14.30 2.85 -10.60
N LYS A 306 14.80 3.15 -11.80
CA LYS A 306 14.98 2.13 -12.86
C LYS A 306 15.91 0.99 -12.46
N ALA A 307 17.03 1.31 -11.80
CA ALA A 307 17.98 0.30 -11.32
C ALA A 307 17.36 -0.59 -10.24
N SER A 308 16.57 -0.01 -9.32
CA SER A 308 15.85 -0.77 -8.29
C SER A 308 14.86 -1.76 -8.91
N GLN A 309 14.18 -1.38 -9.99
CA GLN A 309 13.26 -2.25 -10.73
C GLN A 309 13.98 -3.45 -11.38
N GLN A 310 15.25 -3.29 -11.73
CA GLN A 310 16.04 -4.35 -12.37
C GLN A 310 16.61 -5.36 -11.35
N ASN A 311 16.69 -5.00 -10.07
CA ASN A 311 17.24 -5.84 -9.01
C ASN A 311 16.13 -6.55 -8.22
N ILE A 312 15.48 -7.53 -8.84
CA ILE A 312 14.33 -8.28 -8.29
C ILE A 312 14.58 -9.79 -8.15
N GLU A 313 15.85 -10.22 -8.19
CA GLU A 313 16.23 -11.64 -8.22
C GLU A 313 15.56 -12.46 -7.12
N ASP A 314 15.57 -11.94 -5.89
CA ASP A 314 14.93 -12.57 -4.73
C ASP A 314 13.43 -12.78 -4.90
N LEU A 315 12.73 -11.80 -5.46
CA LEU A 315 11.29 -11.87 -5.71
C LEU A 315 11.00 -12.86 -6.85
N CYS A 316 11.81 -12.86 -7.91
CA CYS A 316 11.70 -13.84 -8.99
C CYS A 316 11.95 -15.27 -8.51
N LEU A 317 12.90 -15.48 -7.59
CA LEU A 317 13.14 -16.79 -6.97
C LEU A 317 11.94 -17.24 -6.14
N ALA A 318 11.37 -16.34 -5.34
CA ALA A 318 10.17 -16.62 -4.56
C ALA A 318 8.98 -16.93 -5.47
N GLU A 319 8.72 -16.10 -6.48
CA GLU A 319 7.70 -16.31 -7.50
C GLU A 319 7.86 -17.67 -8.21
N ARG A 320 9.05 -17.96 -8.74
CA ARG A 320 9.37 -19.25 -9.38
C ARG A 320 9.10 -20.41 -8.43
N SER A 321 9.44 -20.26 -7.15
CA SER A 321 9.20 -21.31 -6.16
C SER A 321 7.70 -21.53 -5.88
N THR A 322 6.89 -20.47 -5.89
CA THR A 322 5.41 -20.58 -5.85
C THR A 322 4.88 -21.41 -7.01
N TYR A 323 5.43 -21.21 -8.22
CA TYR A 323 5.01 -21.94 -9.43
C TYR A 323 5.61 -23.34 -9.58
N SER A 324 6.64 -23.71 -8.81
CA SER A 324 7.31 -25.00 -8.99
C SER A 324 6.39 -26.23 -8.77
N TYR A 325 5.21 -26.02 -8.18
CA TYR A 325 4.19 -27.05 -7.96
C TYR A 325 2.85 -26.76 -8.65
N SER A 326 2.71 -25.64 -9.37
CA SER A 326 1.56 -25.46 -10.26
C SER A 326 1.69 -26.49 -11.38
N GLY A 327 0.83 -27.50 -11.39
CA GLY A 327 0.83 -28.55 -12.40
C GLY A 327 0.73 -28.00 -13.83
N PRO A 328 0.88 -28.85 -14.86
CA PRO A 328 0.77 -28.41 -16.24
C PRO A 328 -0.59 -27.76 -16.48
N THR A 329 -0.60 -26.49 -16.92
CA THR A 329 -1.80 -25.84 -17.47
C THR A 329 -2.08 -26.44 -18.83
N SER A 330 -3.14 -27.25 -18.93
CA SER A 330 -3.71 -27.66 -20.21
C SER A 330 -4.60 -26.53 -20.73
N PHE A 331 -4.15 -25.82 -21.76
CA PHE A 331 -5.02 -24.94 -22.53
C PHE A 331 -5.96 -25.82 -23.35
N VAL A 332 -7.26 -25.80 -23.01
CA VAL A 332 -8.29 -26.40 -23.84
C VAL A 332 -8.77 -25.31 -24.79
N SER A 333 -8.38 -25.40 -26.06
CA SER A 333 -8.98 -24.58 -27.11
C SER A 333 -10.47 -24.89 -27.16
N ILE A 334 -11.33 -23.87 -27.13
CA ILE A 334 -12.75 -24.03 -27.40
C ILE A 334 -12.85 -24.54 -28.84
N ASP A 335 -13.36 -25.77 -29.01
CA ASP A 335 -13.62 -26.35 -30.32
C ASP A 335 -14.62 -25.45 -31.05
N THR A 336 -14.15 -24.75 -32.09
CA THR A 336 -15.03 -24.10 -33.05
C THR A 336 -15.90 -25.17 -33.71
N PRO A 337 -17.25 -25.04 -33.72
CA PRO A 337 -18.10 -26.01 -34.39
C PRO A 337 -17.93 -25.89 -35.90
N ASN A 338 -17.15 -26.80 -36.49
CA ASN A 338 -17.06 -26.95 -37.94
C ASN A 338 -18.29 -27.70 -38.45
N LYS A 339 -19.16 -27.00 -39.19
CA LYS A 339 -20.20 -27.52 -40.11
C LYS A 339 -20.70 -26.29 -40.90
N PHE A 340 -20.66 -26.15 -42.23
CA PHE A 340 -20.48 -26.99 -43.42
C PHE A 340 -19.78 -26.09 -44.49
N ASP A 341 -19.03 -26.59 -45.48
CA ASP A 341 -19.63 -27.02 -46.75
C ASP A 341 -18.67 -27.79 -47.68
N ASN A 342 -19.33 -28.56 -48.55
CA ASN A 342 -18.90 -29.58 -49.51
C ASN A 342 -17.83 -29.20 -50.56
N LEU A 343 -17.03 -30.20 -50.97
CA LEU A 343 -16.85 -30.72 -52.36
C LEU A 343 -15.64 -31.68 -52.38
N SER A 344 -15.85 -33.00 -52.39
CA SER A 344 -15.70 -33.88 -53.58
C SER A 344 -14.21 -34.15 -53.92
N ILE A 345 -13.63 -35.37 -53.86
CA ILE A 345 -13.76 -36.45 -54.85
C ILE A 345 -12.68 -37.53 -54.56
N ILE A 346 -13.09 -38.81 -54.60
CA ILE A 346 -12.34 -40.03 -55.00
C ILE A 346 -11.34 -40.71 -54.02
N THR A 347 -11.84 -41.82 -53.44
CA THR A 347 -11.17 -43.10 -53.05
C THR A 347 -10.54 -43.82 -54.26
N PRO A 348 -9.55 -44.75 -54.17
CA PRO A 348 -9.71 -45.96 -53.35
C PRO A 348 -8.48 -46.69 -52.77
N SER A 349 -8.85 -47.59 -51.87
CA SER A 349 -8.20 -48.74 -51.23
C SER A 349 -7.40 -49.70 -52.11
N HIS A 350 -6.38 -50.34 -51.51
CA HIS A 350 -5.98 -51.76 -51.74
C HIS A 350 -5.44 -52.30 -50.40
N ILE A 351 -6.10 -53.24 -49.71
CA ILE A 351 -6.25 -54.71 -49.92
C ILE A 351 -5.00 -55.52 -49.50
N GLU A 352 -5.31 -56.53 -48.69
CA GLU A 352 -4.48 -57.51 -47.99
C GLU A 352 -3.66 -58.48 -48.87
N LYS A 353 -2.79 -59.22 -48.16
CA LYS A 353 -2.53 -60.68 -48.21
C LYS A 353 -1.28 -61.22 -48.94
N SER A 354 -0.45 -61.86 -48.10
CA SER A 354 0.22 -63.18 -48.23
C SER A 354 0.92 -63.57 -49.54
N THR A 355 2.17 -64.05 -49.44
CA THR A 355 2.58 -65.44 -49.76
C THR A 355 4.04 -65.71 -49.41
N GLU A 356 4.30 -66.97 -49.08
CA GLU A 356 5.54 -67.66 -48.70
C GLU A 356 6.63 -67.65 -49.80
N SER A 357 7.89 -67.87 -49.41
CA SER A 357 8.73 -68.95 -49.98
C SER A 357 10.13 -69.03 -49.33
N ASP A 358 10.56 -70.29 -49.22
CA ASP A 358 11.76 -70.88 -48.61
C ASP A 358 13.13 -70.38 -49.13
N SER A 359 14.16 -70.51 -48.28
CA SER A 359 15.34 -71.35 -48.55
C SER A 359 16.37 -71.38 -47.39
N SER A 360 16.58 -72.59 -46.84
CA SER A 360 17.87 -73.29 -46.57
C SER A 360 19.16 -72.45 -46.48
N GLU A 361 20.11 -72.61 -45.52
CA GLU A 361 20.61 -73.79 -44.81
C GLU A 361 21.64 -73.36 -43.69
N PRO A 362 22.19 -74.28 -42.87
CA PRO A 362 22.71 -74.03 -41.52
C PRO A 362 24.23 -73.81 -41.42
N ASN A 363 24.71 -73.40 -40.24
CA ASN A 363 25.94 -73.99 -39.71
C ASN A 363 26.07 -73.90 -38.19
N SER A 364 26.38 -75.07 -37.63
CA SER A 364 26.68 -75.39 -36.24
C SER A 364 28.02 -74.83 -35.77
N GLY A 365 28.08 -74.38 -34.51
CA GLY A 365 29.32 -74.10 -33.81
C GLY A 365 29.12 -73.99 -32.31
N SER A 366 29.21 -75.11 -31.60
CA SER A 366 29.36 -75.13 -30.14
C SER A 366 30.82 -74.85 -29.78
N SER A 367 31.11 -73.90 -28.90
CA SER A 367 32.20 -74.07 -27.92
C SER A 367 32.24 -72.97 -26.86
N THR A 368 32.35 -73.47 -25.63
CA THR A 368 33.06 -72.91 -24.46
C THR A 368 32.47 -71.70 -23.73
N THR A 369 31.89 -72.03 -22.58
CA THR A 369 31.55 -71.19 -21.44
C THR A 369 32.80 -70.73 -20.69
N THR A 370 33.01 -69.41 -20.62
CA THR A 370 33.91 -68.77 -19.65
C THR A 370 33.03 -67.99 -18.68
N PRO A 371 33.13 -68.16 -17.34
CA PRO A 371 32.31 -67.37 -16.43
C PRO A 371 32.82 -65.92 -16.44
N ALA A 372 32.09 -65.04 -17.10
CA ALA A 372 32.34 -63.61 -17.03
C ALA A 372 32.14 -63.14 -15.57
N ARG A 373 33.26 -62.83 -14.90
CA ARG A 373 33.27 -62.20 -13.58
C ARG A 373 32.62 -60.82 -13.72
N LYS A 374 31.33 -60.70 -13.39
CA LYS A 374 30.63 -59.41 -13.33
C LYS A 374 31.40 -58.50 -12.38
N ARG A 375 32.12 -57.52 -12.92
CA ARG A 375 32.54 -56.35 -12.15
C ARG A 375 31.25 -55.63 -11.74
N GLU A 376 30.90 -55.71 -10.47
CA GLU A 376 29.87 -54.83 -9.92
C GLU A 376 30.34 -53.39 -10.13
N LEU A 377 29.68 -52.70 -11.05
CA LEU A 377 29.82 -51.27 -11.22
C LEU A 377 29.40 -50.63 -9.91
N TYR A 378 30.36 -50.07 -9.17
CA TYR A 378 30.09 -49.27 -7.98
C TYR A 378 29.24 -48.06 -8.42
N ARG A 379 27.92 -48.17 -8.27
CA ARG A 379 27.03 -47.01 -8.41
C ARG A 379 27.20 -46.20 -7.13
N PRO A 380 27.68 -44.96 -7.20
CA PRO A 380 27.66 -44.10 -6.02
C PRO A 380 26.21 -44.04 -5.52
N SER A 381 26.04 -44.06 -4.20
CA SER A 381 24.74 -43.87 -3.57
C SER A 381 24.08 -42.63 -4.19
N PRO A 382 22.79 -42.69 -4.55
CA PRO A 382 22.11 -41.51 -5.09
C PRO A 382 22.34 -40.35 -4.13
N ILE A 383 22.64 -39.17 -4.66
CA ILE A 383 22.76 -37.95 -3.86
C ILE A 383 21.40 -37.75 -3.18
N ILE A 384 21.32 -38.09 -1.90
CA ILE A 384 20.16 -37.81 -1.07
C ILE A 384 20.28 -36.33 -0.70
N ILE A 385 19.73 -35.46 -1.54
CA ILE A 385 19.46 -34.08 -1.13
C ILE A 385 18.40 -34.19 -0.04
N LYS A 386 18.80 -34.04 1.23
CA LYS A 386 17.82 -33.80 2.29
C LYS A 386 17.09 -32.53 1.88
N PRO A 387 15.77 -32.57 1.58
CA PRO A 387 15.07 -31.34 1.29
C PRO A 387 15.23 -30.45 2.52
N GLU A 388 15.90 -29.31 2.37
CA GLU A 388 15.80 -28.26 3.37
C GLU A 388 14.32 -28.06 3.67
N SER A 389 13.96 -27.91 4.94
CA SER A 389 12.59 -27.63 5.34
C SER A 389 12.10 -26.43 4.54
N ARG A 390 11.19 -26.67 3.60
CA ARG A 390 10.75 -25.64 2.65
C ARG A 390 10.10 -24.50 3.44
N PRO A 391 10.42 -23.23 3.16
CA PRO A 391 9.69 -22.12 3.74
C PRO A 391 8.22 -22.22 3.34
N ASP A 392 7.34 -22.02 4.32
CA ASP A 392 5.89 -22.04 4.10
C ASP A 392 5.49 -20.76 3.34
N ALA A 393 5.26 -20.91 2.03
CA ALA A 393 4.91 -19.82 1.12
C ALA A 393 3.64 -19.05 1.54
N SER A 394 2.78 -19.67 2.36
CA SER A 394 1.57 -19.02 2.85
C SER A 394 1.84 -18.08 4.03
N ARG A 395 2.95 -18.29 4.76
CA ARG A 395 3.30 -17.54 5.98
C ARG A 395 4.43 -16.54 5.78
N ASP A 396 5.30 -16.75 4.81
CA ASP A 396 6.40 -15.83 4.54
C ASP A 396 5.94 -14.66 3.66
N TYR A 397 6.17 -13.44 4.15
CA TYR A 397 5.79 -12.20 3.50
C TYR A 397 6.47 -12.00 2.13
N LYS A 398 7.66 -12.58 1.92
CA LYS A 398 8.38 -12.51 0.63
C LYS A 398 7.53 -13.07 -0.52
N TYR A 399 6.79 -14.15 -0.27
CA TYR A 399 5.91 -14.78 -1.24
C TYR A 399 4.68 -13.92 -1.52
N HIS A 400 4.11 -13.31 -0.47
CA HIS A 400 3.02 -12.35 -0.63
C HIS A 400 3.45 -11.15 -1.48
N LEU A 401 4.64 -10.61 -1.24
CA LEU A 401 5.20 -9.50 -2.00
C LEU A 401 5.51 -9.89 -3.46
N ALA A 402 6.07 -11.08 -3.69
CA ALA A 402 6.36 -11.58 -5.03
C ALA A 402 5.08 -11.76 -5.87
N ASN A 403 3.97 -12.17 -5.24
CA ASN A 403 2.66 -12.32 -5.89
C ASN A 403 1.86 -11.01 -5.99
N LEU A 404 2.39 -9.87 -5.51
CA LEU A 404 1.83 -8.54 -5.67
C LEU A 404 2.93 -7.56 -6.15
N PRO A 405 3.53 -7.79 -7.34
CA PRO A 405 4.67 -7.00 -7.80
C PRO A 405 4.33 -5.53 -8.04
N GLU A 406 5.35 -4.67 -8.07
CA GLU A 406 5.16 -3.23 -8.23
C GLU A 406 4.66 -2.84 -9.63
N HIS A 407 4.93 -3.67 -10.64
CA HIS A 407 4.56 -3.37 -12.02
C HIS A 407 3.04 -3.26 -12.21
N TRP A 408 2.22 -3.90 -11.37
CA TRP A 408 0.75 -3.77 -11.41
C TRP A 408 0.26 -2.36 -11.11
N GLU A 409 0.94 -1.72 -10.16
CA GLU A 409 0.65 -0.35 -9.78
C GLU A 409 1.10 0.60 -10.89
N ILE A 410 2.28 0.34 -11.48
CA ILE A 410 2.80 1.12 -12.61
C ILE A 410 1.87 1.01 -13.82
N SER A 411 1.52 -0.20 -14.26
CA SER A 411 0.69 -0.42 -15.44
C SER A 411 -0.70 0.18 -15.29
N GLY A 412 -1.30 0.05 -14.10
CA GLY A 412 -2.61 0.66 -13.88
C GLY A 412 -2.54 2.18 -13.78
N VAL A 413 -1.50 2.76 -13.14
CA VAL A 413 -1.24 4.20 -13.21
C VAL A 413 -1.08 4.67 -14.65
N GLU A 414 -0.30 3.97 -15.47
CA GLU A 414 -0.13 4.30 -16.89
C GLU A 414 -1.46 4.25 -17.65
N ARG A 415 -2.29 3.22 -17.43
CA ARG A 415 -3.62 3.14 -18.03
C ARG A 415 -4.53 4.33 -17.67
N VAL A 416 -4.49 4.79 -16.41
CA VAL A 416 -5.22 6.01 -16.00
C VAL A 416 -4.67 7.22 -16.74
N LEU A 417 -3.34 7.35 -16.80
CA LEU A 417 -2.66 8.49 -17.42
C LEU A 417 -2.91 8.57 -18.93
N GLU A 418 -2.95 7.44 -19.64
CA GLU A 418 -3.32 7.33 -21.05
C GLU A 418 -4.80 7.67 -21.31
N SER A 419 -5.65 7.51 -20.29
CA SER A 419 -7.09 7.79 -20.37
C SER A 419 -7.44 9.22 -19.96
N LEU A 420 -6.46 10.05 -19.59
CA LEU A 420 -6.71 11.41 -19.11
C LEU A 420 -7.35 12.28 -20.20
N ILE A 421 -8.48 12.88 -19.85
CA ILE A 421 -9.10 13.96 -20.61
C ILE A 421 -8.56 15.29 -20.06
N THR A 422 -8.28 16.24 -20.95
CA THR A 422 -7.91 17.62 -20.57
C THR A 422 -8.88 18.14 -19.51
N ASP A 423 -8.35 18.67 -18.40
CA ASP A 423 -9.09 19.22 -17.24
C ASP A 423 -9.67 18.23 -16.20
N SER A 424 -9.47 16.92 -16.34
CA SER A 424 -9.92 15.94 -15.33
C SER A 424 -9.19 16.11 -13.98
N LYS A 425 -9.93 16.29 -12.89
CA LYS A 425 -9.41 16.30 -11.51
C LYS A 425 -9.36 14.88 -10.95
N ILE A 426 -8.17 14.27 -10.99
CA ILE A 426 -7.98 12.87 -10.59
C ILE A 426 -7.02 12.79 -9.41
N HIS A 427 -7.39 12.01 -8.42
CA HIS A 427 -6.56 11.70 -7.26
C HIS A 427 -6.23 10.21 -7.22
N PHE A 428 -4.96 9.87 -7.36
CA PHE A 428 -4.48 8.50 -7.23
C PHE A 428 -4.38 8.12 -5.75
N GLN A 429 -5.17 7.14 -5.34
CA GLN A 429 -5.15 6.58 -4.00
C GLN A 429 -4.23 5.36 -3.90
N ASN A 430 -3.79 5.04 -2.68
CA ASN A 430 -3.05 3.82 -2.34
C ASN A 430 -1.70 3.64 -3.05
N ILE A 431 -0.99 4.70 -3.44
CA ILE A 431 0.33 4.53 -4.07
C ILE A 431 1.33 3.97 -3.04
N SER A 432 1.98 2.87 -3.41
CA SER A 432 3.02 2.18 -2.62
C SER A 432 4.36 2.07 -3.36
N SER A 433 4.36 2.11 -4.69
CA SER A 433 5.57 1.99 -5.51
C SER A 433 6.18 3.35 -5.81
N ALA A 434 7.48 3.48 -5.57
CA ALA A 434 8.27 4.64 -5.99
C ALA A 434 8.27 4.80 -7.51
N GLY A 435 8.21 3.68 -8.25
CA GLY A 435 8.05 3.69 -9.71
C GLY A 435 6.74 4.34 -10.13
N ALA A 436 5.61 3.87 -9.57
CA ALA A 436 4.28 4.39 -9.88
C ALA A 436 4.17 5.88 -9.50
N LEU A 437 4.62 6.25 -8.30
CA LEU A 437 4.67 7.63 -7.84
C LEU A 437 5.47 8.54 -8.79
N ASN A 438 6.62 8.05 -9.25
CA ASN A 438 7.45 8.81 -10.17
C ASN A 438 6.77 9.05 -11.52
N ARG A 439 5.98 8.08 -12.04
CA ARG A 439 5.18 8.28 -13.25
C ARG A 439 4.15 9.39 -13.07
N VAL A 440 3.41 9.40 -11.96
CA VAL A 440 2.48 10.48 -11.63
C VAL A 440 3.21 11.82 -11.55
N ARG A 441 4.35 11.89 -10.85
CA ARG A 441 5.18 13.11 -10.73
C ARG A 441 5.62 13.65 -12.09
N GLN A 442 6.11 12.78 -12.97
CA GLN A 442 6.59 13.17 -14.31
C GLN A 442 5.45 13.79 -15.13
N LEU A 443 4.27 13.18 -15.11
CA LEU A 443 3.12 13.61 -15.91
C LEU A 443 2.36 14.79 -15.31
N LYS A 444 2.54 15.08 -14.03
CA LYS A 444 1.99 16.27 -13.37
C LYS A 444 2.50 17.59 -13.97
N LYS A 445 3.66 17.56 -14.66
CA LYS A 445 4.16 18.71 -15.44
C LYS A 445 3.23 19.07 -16.61
N THR A 446 2.61 18.05 -17.22
CA THR A 446 1.68 18.20 -18.33
C THR A 446 0.25 18.37 -17.84
N TYR A 447 -0.15 17.59 -16.83
CA TYR A 447 -1.51 17.56 -16.28
C TYR A 447 -1.51 18.09 -14.85
N LYS A 448 -1.77 19.38 -14.67
CA LYS A 448 -1.70 20.03 -13.33
C LYS A 448 -2.80 19.56 -12.36
N SER A 449 -3.88 18.98 -12.88
CA SER A 449 -5.06 18.56 -12.11
C SER A 449 -4.95 17.14 -11.53
N ILE A 450 -3.84 16.43 -11.78
CA ILE A 450 -3.59 15.13 -11.17
C ILE A 450 -2.89 15.29 -9.82
N THR A 451 -3.36 14.53 -8.84
CA THR A 451 -2.78 14.49 -7.50
C THR A 451 -2.61 13.05 -7.04
N CYS A 452 -1.78 12.83 -6.04
CA CYS A 452 -1.60 11.50 -5.46
C CYS A 452 -1.40 11.54 -3.95
N GLU A 453 -1.77 10.44 -3.30
CA GLU A 453 -1.50 10.19 -1.90
C GLU A 453 -0.58 8.99 -1.70
N ILE A 454 0.13 8.98 -0.57
CA ILE A 454 0.80 7.80 -0.04
C ILE A 454 0.27 7.52 1.36
N PRO A 455 -0.20 6.29 1.64
CA PRO A 455 -0.52 5.86 3.00
C PRO A 455 0.70 5.90 3.95
N ALA A 456 0.53 6.41 5.18
CA ALA A 456 1.60 6.56 6.16
C ALA A 456 2.32 5.24 6.49
N VAL A 457 1.60 4.12 6.43
CA VAL A 457 2.14 2.75 6.60
C VAL A 457 3.33 2.49 5.68
N HIS A 458 3.30 2.96 4.43
CA HIS A 458 4.36 2.74 3.44
C HIS A 458 5.57 3.65 3.65
N LEU A 459 5.44 4.65 4.52
CA LEU A 459 6.50 5.57 4.91
C LEU A 459 7.13 5.21 6.24
N PHE A 460 6.46 4.38 7.04
CA PHE A 460 6.96 3.91 8.32
C PHE A 460 7.52 2.48 8.25
N PHE A 461 6.85 1.56 7.56
CA PHE A 461 7.26 0.17 7.48
C PHE A 461 7.91 -0.19 6.14
N ASN A 462 8.81 -1.16 6.19
CA ASN A 462 9.33 -1.87 5.03
C ASN A 462 9.19 -3.39 5.24
N SER A 463 9.31 -4.16 4.16
CA SER A 463 9.06 -5.61 4.19
C SER A 463 10.01 -6.41 5.11
N LEU A 464 11.18 -5.87 5.47
CA LEU A 464 12.13 -6.56 6.36
C LEU A 464 11.64 -6.63 7.80
N GLU A 465 10.71 -5.75 8.19
CA GLU A 465 10.13 -5.75 9.54
C GLU A 465 9.03 -6.80 9.73
N VAL A 466 8.55 -7.39 8.63
CA VAL A 466 7.42 -8.33 8.67
C VAL A 466 7.92 -9.73 9.06
N LYS A 467 7.54 -10.17 10.26
CA LYS A 467 7.87 -11.51 10.76
C LYS A 467 7.04 -12.57 10.04
N ILE A 468 7.56 -13.81 10.01
CA ILE A 468 6.85 -14.97 9.43
C ILE A 468 5.49 -15.14 10.14
N GLY A 469 4.43 -15.18 9.34
CA GLY A 469 3.05 -15.29 9.81
C GLY A 469 2.48 -14.02 10.45
N ASP A 470 3.15 -12.87 10.37
CA ASP A 470 2.58 -11.62 10.88
C ASP A 470 1.61 -10.99 9.87
N THR A 471 0.40 -11.55 9.81
CA THR A 471 -0.64 -11.15 8.86
C THR A 471 -1.28 -9.79 9.16
N LYS A 472 -0.90 -9.10 10.25
CA LYS A 472 -1.26 -7.69 10.49
C LYS A 472 -0.83 -6.80 9.32
N PHE A 473 0.27 -7.15 8.65
CA PHE A 473 0.82 -6.45 7.49
C PHE A 473 0.14 -6.78 6.16
N LYS A 474 -0.83 -7.72 6.12
CA LYS A 474 -1.54 -8.10 4.88
C LYS A 474 -2.32 -6.91 4.32
N ASN A 475 -1.94 -6.37 3.17
CA ASN A 475 -2.69 -5.30 2.52
C ASN A 475 -2.54 -5.35 1.00
N THR A 476 -3.36 -4.59 0.28
CA THR A 476 -3.17 -4.34 -1.15
C THR A 476 -3.35 -2.85 -1.42
N PRO A 477 -2.32 -2.16 -1.94
CA PRO A 477 -0.98 -2.66 -2.26
C PRO A 477 -0.15 -3.10 -1.02
N PRO A 478 0.88 -3.96 -1.20
CA PRO A 478 1.68 -4.48 -0.10
C PRO A 478 2.73 -3.48 0.37
N ILE A 479 3.17 -3.58 1.62
CA ILE A 479 4.39 -2.91 2.11
C ILE A 479 5.60 -3.46 1.35
N ARG A 480 6.34 -2.55 0.72
CA ARG A 480 7.43 -2.87 -0.21
C ARG A 480 8.76 -3.02 0.51
N ASN A 481 9.79 -3.43 -0.24
CA ASN A 481 11.14 -3.61 0.28
C ASN A 481 11.83 -2.28 0.66
N GLN A 482 12.98 -2.39 1.33
CA GLN A 482 13.78 -1.24 1.77
C GLN A 482 14.23 -0.33 0.61
N GLY A 483 14.51 -0.89 -0.57
CA GLY A 483 14.90 -0.12 -1.75
C GLY A 483 13.80 0.85 -2.17
N ASN A 484 12.57 0.34 -2.33
CA ASN A 484 11.39 1.16 -2.59
C ASN A 484 11.14 2.19 -1.48
N PHE A 485 11.24 1.77 -0.22
CA PHE A 485 11.06 2.65 0.95
C PHE A 485 11.99 3.87 0.89
N ASN A 486 13.28 3.66 0.61
CA ASN A 486 14.25 4.75 0.49
C ASN A 486 13.90 5.70 -0.68
N LEU A 487 13.46 5.14 -1.81
CA LEU A 487 13.08 5.91 -3.00
C LEU A 487 11.79 6.73 -2.76
N LEU A 488 10.82 6.22 -2.00
CA LEU A 488 9.64 6.98 -1.58
C LEU A 488 10.05 8.21 -0.79
N TRP A 489 10.96 8.07 0.18
CA TRP A 489 11.45 9.20 0.97
C TRP A 489 12.19 10.24 0.13
N ASP A 490 12.96 9.82 -0.87
CA ASP A 490 13.58 10.74 -1.83
C ASP A 490 12.52 11.50 -2.66
N LEU A 491 11.49 10.81 -3.14
CA LEU A 491 10.38 11.43 -3.89
C LEU A 491 9.59 12.43 -3.03
N ILE A 492 9.36 12.11 -1.76
CA ILE A 492 8.69 13.01 -0.79
C ILE A 492 9.50 14.30 -0.62
N LYS A 493 10.83 14.21 -0.44
CA LYS A 493 11.71 15.38 -0.32
C LYS A 493 11.60 16.28 -1.55
N MET A 494 11.45 15.69 -2.75
CA MET A 494 11.28 16.38 -4.03
C MET A 494 9.86 16.91 -4.33
N LYS A 495 8.93 16.91 -3.36
CA LYS A 495 7.53 17.32 -3.55
C LYS A 495 6.77 16.43 -4.56
N GLY A 496 7.07 15.12 -4.55
CA GLY A 496 6.43 14.15 -5.43
C GLY A 496 4.97 13.81 -5.07
N ILE A 497 4.50 14.18 -3.88
CA ILE A 497 3.17 13.82 -3.35
C ILE A 497 2.32 15.04 -3.00
N ASP A 498 1.01 14.84 -2.98
CA ASP A 498 0.03 15.85 -2.56
C ASP A 498 -0.50 15.59 -1.15
N SER A 499 -0.83 14.35 -0.84
CA SER A 499 -1.50 13.98 0.42
C SER A 499 -0.83 12.78 1.09
N ILE A 500 -1.02 12.67 2.40
CA ILE A 500 -0.75 11.45 3.18
C ILE A 500 -2.05 11.05 3.88
N SER A 501 -2.37 9.76 3.83
CA SER A 501 -3.58 9.20 4.44
C SER A 501 -3.25 7.98 5.30
N SER A 502 -4.24 7.49 6.06
CA SER A 502 -4.08 6.26 6.86
C SER A 502 -4.28 4.99 6.05
N GLN A 503 -5.05 5.04 4.96
CA GLN A 503 -5.59 3.86 4.27
C GLN A 503 -6.32 2.94 5.27
N HIS A 504 -7.00 3.53 6.24
CA HIS A 504 -7.57 2.78 7.34
C HIS A 504 -8.65 1.83 6.83
N ALA A 505 -8.50 0.55 7.17
CA ALA A 505 -9.50 -0.49 6.95
C ALA A 505 -9.33 -1.55 8.04
N TYR A 506 -10.02 -1.35 9.17
CA TYR A 506 -9.93 -2.26 10.31
C TYR A 506 -10.57 -3.61 10.02
N ILE A 507 -9.77 -4.67 10.11
CA ILE A 507 -10.22 -6.06 10.09
C ILE A 507 -10.09 -6.62 11.50
N ASN A 508 -11.12 -7.33 11.97
CA ASN A 508 -11.10 -7.99 13.27
C ASN A 508 -9.98 -9.05 13.38
N SER A 509 -9.55 -9.36 14.59
CA SER A 509 -8.43 -10.27 14.84
C SER A 509 -8.66 -11.69 14.29
N GLN A 510 -9.91 -12.19 14.32
CA GLN A 510 -10.25 -13.51 13.79
C GLN A 510 -9.98 -13.67 12.30
N ARG A 511 -10.23 -12.62 11.50
CA ARG A 511 -10.03 -12.65 10.04
C ARG A 511 -8.66 -12.09 9.62
N LYS A 512 -7.98 -11.39 10.52
CA LYS A 512 -6.68 -10.76 10.26
C LYS A 512 -5.50 -11.60 10.73
N ASN A 513 -5.55 -12.17 11.92
CA ASN A 513 -4.42 -12.80 12.62
C ASN A 513 -4.41 -14.32 12.48
N CYS A 514 -4.62 -14.85 11.27
CA CYS A 514 -4.63 -16.29 11.01
C CYS A 514 -3.24 -16.89 10.74
N GLY A 515 -2.19 -16.06 10.62
CA GLY A 515 -0.83 -16.53 10.34
C GLY A 515 -0.56 -16.90 8.88
N ASN A 516 -1.58 -16.88 8.02
CA ASN A 516 -1.52 -17.22 6.60
C ASN A 516 -1.91 -16.01 5.74
N PHE A 517 -0.97 -15.46 4.97
CA PHE A 517 -1.18 -14.31 4.10
C PHE A 517 -2.18 -14.58 2.96
N GLN A 518 -2.38 -15.81 2.51
CA GLN A 518 -3.37 -16.12 1.47
C GLN A 518 -4.81 -16.07 2.01
N GLN A 519 -4.99 -16.44 3.28
CA GLN A 519 -6.31 -16.47 3.94
C GLN A 519 -6.69 -15.13 4.60
N ALA A 520 -5.73 -14.40 5.16
CA ALA A 520 -5.97 -13.14 5.85
C ALA A 520 -6.63 -12.08 4.95
N LEU A 521 -7.59 -11.31 5.49
CA LEU A 521 -8.23 -10.22 4.75
C LEU A 521 -7.29 -9.00 4.61
N ASN A 522 -7.43 -8.30 3.47
CA ASN A 522 -6.69 -7.06 3.20
C ASN A 522 -7.28 -5.90 4.00
N GLY A 523 -6.40 -5.09 4.60
CA GLY A 523 -6.77 -3.88 5.34
C GLY A 523 -5.75 -3.57 6.43
N ILE A 524 -5.54 -2.29 6.75
CA ILE A 524 -4.60 -1.87 7.80
C ILE A 524 -5.32 -0.98 8.80
N ALA A 525 -5.06 -1.22 10.08
CA ALA A 525 -5.54 -0.36 11.14
C ALA A 525 -4.49 0.69 11.51
N ASP A 526 -4.56 1.87 10.88
CA ASP A 526 -3.66 3.01 11.11
C ASP A 526 -4.36 4.27 11.68
N MET A 527 -5.67 4.21 11.99
CA MET A 527 -6.41 5.43 12.30
C MET A 527 -5.87 6.06 13.59
N GLY A 528 -5.34 7.25 13.44
CA GLY A 528 -4.76 8.07 14.50
C GLY A 528 -3.27 7.89 14.77
N CYS A 529 -2.56 7.06 14.00
CA CYS A 529 -1.10 6.96 14.08
C CYS A 529 -0.37 7.73 12.97
N SER A 530 -1.05 8.10 11.87
CA SER A 530 -0.41 8.56 10.63
C SER A 530 0.50 9.80 10.80
N LEU A 531 0.07 10.83 11.55
CA LEU A 531 0.90 12.02 11.79
C LEU A 531 2.19 11.64 12.52
N SER A 532 2.06 10.97 13.67
CA SER A 532 3.18 10.61 14.53
C SER A 532 4.12 9.60 13.86
N ALA A 533 3.58 8.68 13.05
CA ALA A 533 4.35 7.73 12.26
C ALA A 533 5.25 8.44 11.24
N VAL A 534 4.67 9.30 10.39
CA VAL A 534 5.46 10.04 9.39
C VAL A 534 6.41 11.03 10.06
N TRP A 535 5.97 11.70 11.13
CA TRP A 535 6.83 12.60 11.88
C TRP A 535 8.03 11.89 12.49
N THR A 536 7.86 10.70 13.06
CA THR A 536 8.96 9.89 13.61
C THR A 536 10.06 9.66 12.58
N MET A 537 9.67 9.30 11.35
CA MET A 537 10.63 9.04 10.27
C MET A 537 11.31 10.30 9.75
N ILE A 538 10.61 11.45 9.75
CA ILE A 538 11.18 12.73 9.35
C ILE A 538 12.07 13.33 10.44
N ASN A 539 11.72 13.15 11.70
CA ASN A 539 12.40 13.76 12.83
C ASN A 539 13.81 13.19 13.05
N VAL A 540 13.98 11.87 12.86
CA VAL A 540 15.28 11.18 13.05
C VAL A 540 16.45 11.76 12.23
N PRO A 541 16.33 12.02 10.91
CA PRO A 541 17.44 12.53 10.11
C PRO A 541 17.68 14.05 10.20
N VAL A 542 16.91 14.81 10.97
CA VAL A 542 16.98 16.28 10.95
C VAL A 542 18.17 16.79 11.77
N SER A 543 18.95 17.71 11.17
CA SER A 543 20.19 18.24 11.78
C SER A 543 20.07 19.67 12.31
N SER A 544 18.97 20.38 12.03
CA SER A 544 18.74 21.75 12.51
C SER A 544 17.27 22.04 12.83
N MET A 545 17.02 22.99 13.73
CA MET A 545 15.67 23.42 14.10
C MET A 545 14.90 24.01 12.92
N GLU A 546 15.57 24.78 12.04
CA GLU A 546 14.93 25.32 10.83
C GLU A 546 14.43 24.20 9.92
N GLN A 547 15.22 23.16 9.71
CA GLN A 547 14.82 22.03 8.89
C GLN A 547 13.64 21.28 9.53
N LEU A 548 13.65 21.11 10.85
CA LEU A 548 12.56 20.51 11.63
C LEU A 548 11.25 21.27 11.39
N GLU A 549 11.27 22.58 11.60
CA GLU A 549 10.12 23.46 11.44
C GLU A 549 9.63 23.53 9.99
N HIS A 550 10.56 23.47 9.03
CA HIS A 550 10.22 23.37 7.62
C HIS A 550 9.38 22.14 7.32
N TYR A 551 9.75 20.99 7.88
CA TYR A 551 9.01 19.76 7.69
C TYR A 551 7.65 19.75 8.40
N ILE A 552 7.53 20.40 9.56
CA ILE A 552 6.24 20.57 10.24
C ILE A 552 5.24 21.32 9.33
N VAL A 553 5.66 22.41 8.71
CA VAL A 553 4.81 23.13 7.75
C VAL A 553 4.47 22.26 6.53
N ARG A 554 5.40 21.40 6.07
CA ARG A 554 5.13 20.45 4.99
C ARG A 554 4.12 19.37 5.40
N LEU A 555 4.19 18.87 6.63
CA LEU A 555 3.21 17.92 7.17
C LEU A 555 1.81 18.53 7.20
N ALA A 556 1.67 19.76 7.69
CA ALA A 556 0.39 20.47 7.65
C ALA A 556 -0.15 20.64 6.21
N LYS A 557 0.72 20.71 5.20
CA LYS A 557 0.29 20.73 3.80
C LYS A 557 -0.21 19.37 3.32
N TRP A 558 0.52 18.30 3.63
CA TRP A 558 0.16 16.93 3.23
C TRP A 558 -1.06 16.37 3.95
N PHE A 559 -1.28 16.75 5.21
CA PHE A 559 -2.37 16.25 6.03
C PHE A 559 -3.60 17.16 6.06
N SER A 560 -3.47 18.45 5.71
CA SER A 560 -4.60 19.40 5.83
C SER A 560 -4.82 20.23 4.57
N TYR A 561 -3.84 21.01 4.14
CA TYR A 561 -4.04 22.00 3.07
C TYR A 561 -4.34 21.35 1.71
N HIS A 562 -3.50 20.42 1.25
CA HIS A 562 -3.73 19.75 -0.03
C HIS A 562 -4.94 18.80 0.01
N PRO A 563 -5.18 18.00 1.08
CA PRO A 563 -6.42 17.25 1.22
C PRO A 563 -7.68 18.11 1.10
N ALA A 564 -7.70 19.29 1.72
CA ALA A 564 -8.82 20.21 1.59
C ALA A 564 -9.01 20.73 0.15
N MET A 565 -7.91 20.95 -0.59
CA MET A 565 -7.96 21.31 -2.00
C MET A 565 -8.50 20.16 -2.86
N ILE A 566 -8.07 18.92 -2.59
CA ILE A 566 -8.49 17.71 -3.31
C ILE A 566 -9.99 17.46 -3.11
N LEU A 567 -10.51 17.64 -1.88
CA LEU A 567 -11.93 17.52 -1.56
C LEU A 567 -12.77 18.76 -1.92
N ASN A 568 -12.17 19.81 -2.47
CA ASN A 568 -12.81 21.11 -2.74
C ASN A 568 -13.46 21.78 -1.50
N ILE A 569 -12.86 21.62 -0.31
CA ILE A 569 -13.33 22.23 0.97
C ILE A 569 -12.35 23.26 1.55
N CYS A 570 -11.32 23.64 0.79
CA CYS A 570 -10.26 24.58 1.19
C CYS A 570 -10.74 25.99 1.55
N ASN A 571 -11.96 26.37 1.13
CA ASN A 571 -12.60 27.63 1.49
C ASN A 571 -13.04 27.67 2.96
N LYS A 572 -13.34 26.50 3.56
CA LYS A 572 -13.80 26.37 4.95
C LYS A 572 -12.79 25.73 5.88
N ARG A 573 -11.90 24.86 5.37
CA ARG A 573 -10.99 24.01 6.16
C ARG A 573 -9.60 23.88 5.53
N GLY A 574 -8.69 23.17 6.20
CA GLY A 574 -7.37 22.80 5.69
C GLY A 574 -6.25 23.83 5.94
N SER A 575 -6.57 24.99 6.51
CA SER A 575 -5.57 25.95 6.98
C SER A 575 -6.12 26.81 8.12
N ILE A 576 -5.21 27.38 8.88
CA ILE A 576 -5.52 28.37 9.93
C ILE A 576 -5.59 29.74 9.23
N GLU A 577 -6.79 30.16 8.85
CA GLU A 577 -7.05 31.43 8.17
C GLU A 577 -8.36 32.03 8.67
N LYS A 578 -8.44 33.37 8.67
CA LYS A 578 -9.66 34.09 9.03
C LYS A 578 -10.86 33.63 8.22
N GLY A 579 -11.99 33.41 8.88
CA GLY A 579 -13.25 32.97 8.27
C GLY A 579 -13.38 31.45 8.08
N LYS A 580 -12.33 30.67 8.35
CA LYS A 580 -12.38 29.20 8.32
C LYS A 580 -12.81 28.61 9.66
N PHE A 581 -13.28 27.37 9.65
CA PHE A 581 -13.55 26.65 10.89
C PHE A 581 -12.27 26.52 11.71
N ALA A 582 -12.40 26.68 13.03
CA ALA A 582 -11.29 26.49 13.96
C ALA A 582 -11.06 24.99 14.23
N ASP A 583 -10.65 24.27 13.19
CA ASP A 583 -10.15 22.90 13.26
C ASP A 583 -8.66 22.93 13.52
N LEU A 584 -8.22 22.56 14.72
CA LEU A 584 -6.84 22.73 15.17
C LEU A 584 -6.34 21.48 15.88
N VAL A 585 -5.07 21.13 15.63
CA VAL A 585 -4.33 20.09 16.35
C VAL A 585 -3.21 20.75 17.13
N VAL A 586 -3.23 20.58 18.44
CA VAL A 586 -2.18 21.04 19.34
C VAL A 586 -1.35 19.82 19.73
N TRP A 587 -0.06 19.83 19.41
CA TRP A 587 0.81 18.66 19.55
C TRP A 587 2.24 19.03 19.92
N ASN A 588 2.94 18.07 20.53
CA ASN A 588 4.33 18.20 20.94
C ASN A 588 5.22 17.34 20.02
N PRO A 589 5.95 17.94 19.05
CA PRO A 589 6.81 17.19 18.12
C PRO A 589 7.98 16.47 18.80
N LYS A 590 8.40 16.91 19.99
CA LYS A 590 9.58 16.37 20.69
C LYS A 590 9.24 15.21 21.61
N GLU A 591 7.97 15.11 21.99
CA GLU A 591 7.51 14.08 22.92
C GLU A 591 7.42 12.72 22.23
N LYS A 592 7.86 11.71 22.96
CA LYS A 592 7.83 10.30 22.57
C LYS A 592 6.73 9.59 23.31
N PHE A 593 6.06 8.67 22.64
CA PHE A 593 5.10 7.76 23.23
C PHE A 593 5.17 6.40 22.55
N VAL A 594 4.63 5.37 23.20
CA VAL A 594 4.51 4.03 22.63
C VAL A 594 3.04 3.77 22.36
N VAL A 595 2.72 3.20 21.20
CA VAL A 595 1.35 2.75 20.91
C VAL A 595 1.06 1.53 21.79
N THR A 596 0.31 1.73 22.86
CA THR A 596 0.02 0.71 23.87
C THR A 596 -1.13 -0.20 23.47
N SER A 597 -1.45 -1.17 24.34
CA SER A 597 -2.61 -2.05 24.14
C SER A 597 -3.96 -1.32 24.29
N ASP A 598 -3.97 -0.12 24.89
CA ASP A 598 -5.17 0.72 25.03
C ASP A 598 -5.58 1.38 23.70
N TYR A 599 -4.72 1.33 22.69
CA TYR A 599 -5.08 1.73 21.33
C TYR A 599 -6.25 0.85 20.82
N PRO A 600 -7.36 1.43 20.32
CA PRO A 600 -8.56 0.67 19.97
C PRO A 600 -8.36 -0.45 18.96
N TYR A 601 -7.31 -0.36 18.14
CA TYR A 601 -6.99 -1.36 17.12
C TYR A 601 -5.70 -2.13 17.40
N SER A 602 -5.22 -2.13 18.66
CA SER A 602 -3.94 -2.73 19.04
C SER A 602 -3.82 -4.20 18.64
N GLU A 603 -4.91 -4.97 18.60
CA GLU A 603 -4.88 -6.39 18.22
C GLU A 603 -4.42 -6.65 16.77
N THR A 604 -4.72 -5.75 15.84
CA THR A 604 -4.49 -5.96 14.40
C THR A 604 -3.67 -4.87 13.74
N SER A 605 -3.40 -3.77 14.44
CA SER A 605 -2.54 -2.70 13.95
C SER A 605 -1.07 -3.12 13.94
N PRO A 606 -0.33 -2.85 12.85
CA PRO A 606 1.12 -3.04 12.82
C PRO A 606 1.88 -2.02 13.70
N PHE A 607 1.21 -0.95 14.15
CA PHE A 607 1.80 0.08 15.00
C PHE A 607 1.86 -0.27 16.47
N LYS A 608 1.20 -1.34 16.91
CA LYS A 608 1.28 -1.80 18.30
C LYS A 608 2.74 -1.98 18.74
N ASP A 609 3.06 -1.48 19.92
CA ASP A 609 4.38 -1.51 20.56
C ASP A 609 5.47 -0.72 19.81
N LYS A 610 5.11 0.12 18.82
CA LYS A 610 6.04 1.05 18.16
C LYS A 610 6.17 2.33 18.97
N GLU A 611 7.41 2.80 19.11
CA GLU A 611 7.73 4.11 19.68
C GLU A 611 7.61 5.18 18.59
N LEU A 612 6.78 6.18 18.84
CA LEU A 612 6.51 7.29 17.94
C LEU A 612 6.84 8.63 18.61
N PHE A 613 7.22 9.61 17.81
CA PHE A 613 7.33 11.02 18.19
C PHE A 613 6.09 11.80 17.75
N GLY A 614 5.86 12.95 18.38
CA GLY A 614 4.80 13.86 17.99
C GLY A 614 3.49 13.52 18.69
N SER A 615 3.46 13.64 20.02
CA SER A 615 2.26 13.38 20.80
C SER A 615 1.23 14.49 20.57
N ILE A 616 0.02 14.08 20.21
CA ILE A 616 -1.13 15.00 20.10
C ILE A 616 -1.70 15.22 21.49
N LYS A 617 -1.94 16.48 21.85
CA LYS A 617 -2.40 16.89 23.18
C LYS A 617 -3.86 17.30 23.16
N TYR A 618 -4.19 18.23 22.27
CA TYR A 618 -5.54 18.78 22.18
C TYR A 618 -5.99 18.82 20.73
N VAL A 619 -7.27 18.57 20.51
CA VAL A 619 -7.89 18.69 19.19
C VAL A 619 -9.14 19.53 19.32
N TYR A 620 -9.17 20.61 18.54
CA TYR A 620 -10.33 21.48 18.41
C TYR A 620 -11.04 21.16 17.11
N LEU A 621 -12.35 20.95 17.18
CA LEU A 621 -13.23 20.78 16.02
C LEU A 621 -14.21 21.94 16.01
N ARG A 622 -14.23 22.74 14.94
CA ARG A 622 -15.10 23.92 14.83
C ARG A 622 -15.06 24.79 16.10
N GLY A 623 -13.85 25.10 16.58
CA GLY A 623 -13.63 25.95 17.76
C GLY A 623 -14.01 25.35 19.11
N LYS A 624 -14.46 24.10 19.18
CA LYS A 624 -14.76 23.41 20.44
C LYS A 624 -13.67 22.40 20.75
N LEU A 625 -13.27 22.30 22.01
CA LEU A 625 -12.34 21.25 22.45
C LEU A 625 -13.02 19.89 22.32
N ALA A 626 -12.54 19.08 21.38
CA ALA A 626 -13.12 17.81 20.98
C ALA A 626 -12.35 16.60 21.53
N SER A 627 -11.04 16.73 21.74
CA SER A 627 -10.25 15.73 22.46
C SER A 627 -9.18 16.42 23.32
N ASN A 628 -8.98 15.91 24.53
CA ASN A 628 -7.82 16.19 25.38
C ASN A 628 -7.19 14.85 25.77
N ASN A 629 -6.07 14.52 25.13
CA ASN A 629 -5.38 13.24 25.30
C ASN A 629 -4.65 13.14 26.64
N ASP A 630 -4.29 14.25 27.29
CA ASP A 630 -3.62 14.23 28.60
C ASP A 630 -4.60 13.85 29.72
N GLU A 631 -5.90 14.14 29.55
CA GLU A 631 -6.97 13.81 30.52
C GLU A 631 -7.89 12.67 30.02
N ALA A 632 -7.56 12.04 28.89
CA ALA A 632 -8.40 11.04 28.21
C ALA A 632 -9.86 11.50 28.01
N TYR A 633 -10.05 12.78 27.71
CA TYR A 633 -11.35 13.42 27.56
C TYR A 633 -11.78 13.50 26.09
N PHE A 634 -13.07 13.25 25.85
CA PHE A 634 -13.73 13.48 24.57
C PHE A 634 -14.87 14.48 24.74
N GLY A 635 -14.95 15.42 23.80
CA GLY A 635 -16.04 16.38 23.71
C GLY A 635 -17.39 15.72 23.40
N ASN A 636 -18.42 16.57 23.42
CA ASN A 636 -19.78 16.13 23.12
C ASN A 636 -19.92 15.61 21.68
N GLU A 637 -20.88 14.70 21.51
CA GLU A 637 -21.26 14.13 20.21
C GLU A 637 -21.63 15.23 19.21
N ILE A 638 -21.23 15.04 17.96
CA ILE A 638 -21.65 15.90 16.85
C ILE A 638 -22.73 15.18 16.03
N SER A 639 -23.68 15.94 15.48
CA SER A 639 -24.68 15.37 14.60
C SER A 639 -24.14 15.18 13.17
N PRO A 640 -24.55 14.09 12.49
CA PRO A 640 -23.99 13.67 11.19
C PRO A 640 -24.13 14.68 10.04
N GLU A 641 -25.03 15.66 10.14
CA GLU A 641 -25.40 16.53 9.01
C GLU A 641 -24.46 17.72 8.77
N HIS A 642 -23.49 17.97 9.64
CA HIS A 642 -22.77 19.25 9.70
C HIS A 642 -21.51 19.38 8.82
N TYR A 643 -21.35 18.53 7.81
CA TYR A 643 -20.23 18.64 6.86
C TYR A 643 -20.38 19.83 5.87
N LYS A 644 -21.62 20.30 5.60
CA LYS A 644 -21.92 21.21 4.48
C LYS A 644 -21.47 22.66 4.59
#